data_AF-V8PFH1-F1
#
_entry.id   AF-V8PFH1-F1
#
_cell.length_a   1.000
_cell.length_b   1.000
_cell.length_c   1.000
_cell.angle_alpha   90.00
_cell.angle_beta   90.00
_cell.angle_gamma   90.00
#
_symmetry.space_group_name_H-M   'P 1'
#
loop_
_entity.id
_entity.type
_entity.pdbx_description
1 polymer ?
#
loop_
_entity_poly.entity_id
_entity_poly.type
_entity_poly.pdbx_seq_one_letter_code
_entity_poly.pdbx_strand_id
1 'polypeptide(L)'
;IQDVGRKFLEAIHGPFITTLLGLLVEAKYNRDHIHGRSLLHLLTVTAGEHDLSLKDEEEQTLHVKYIIKHPKFNRKKPMDYDIALLKMDGHFQYGAAVWPVCLPGPREKFDPGYVCVTCGWGRLRENGILPDILQEGDSGGSLVCQHEHGPWTLIGVTSWGIGCARSWIHNLQKKYERRGTPGVFTDLTKVLPWIQQHIDAASCNIQDGALSGSEGKLVFPEFPKPFYQDNQLCIWTLSVPEGRHIVLNFSHFDVEPDAFCDYDSLSVISMDDRLIGKLCGMNLPLPILIGSNSVRLKFVSDNKEEGTGFSMTYRAIKPASFLGSGCESLAVLFEEGTVQSMHYPEAYHNLAECQWIVHAPENHVVKLAYEHFELEENEDCSYDSVTVYENVAKEKEIARSCGFAVPAPVLSSSNTMLIHFHSDETETYSGFKAVFFFIDVADLNVTNSSSGVILEEISEPANETDMPGKYASPETLFNNHKEDDNCGLASNQPRFLFSRIVGGEEAVPYSWPWQASLQILDEYICGGAVLTRTWIVTAAHCLKKEGKYQDLWRVVVATHDLKEQDQSSQKRLVKQYIAHPDFNTSTLDSDIALVELTEPLEFNHYVHPVCLPEQDEKIEPSRICVITGWGNQYEDRAQSSKLHQLRVPILVSEECQKYFVNHPGVVNERMFCAGFPAEGGKDGCTGDSGGPLVCPAKDSSYYTLNGIISWGFGCGRKGYPGVYTNVAAFADWISQYIYGKNRTCTKLLQTDGCHFHISEGAETISVQSSFLPVGLAVSALTIHQDISVLIAMAAIVPSMLFLLYKIIGSQRKKDPLTLQDPNIKYPLSLIEKEDISHDTRRFRFALPSPKHILGLPIGQHVYLSAKVGGNLVIRAYTPVSSDEVKGYVDLVIKVYHKNVHPKFPEGGKMSQYLDTMKTGDAIDFRGPNGLLVYKGSGKFAIKLDKKSEAKIKVVKHLGMIAGGTGITPMLQLIRHITRDPTDKTKCYLLFANQTEQDILLKPELEDVAANHSDQFKLWYTLDKPPQGWKYSSGFVTADMIKNHLPPPSGDTLILMCGPPPMIQFACQPSLELLGYAKESTFAY
;
A
#
# COMPACT_ATOMS: atom_id res chain seq x y z
N ILE A 1 -25.79 -41.99 11.53
CA ILE A 1 -25.97 -41.35 12.86
C ILE A 1 -25.00 -41.87 13.92
N GLN A 2 -24.12 -42.87 13.66
CA GLN A 2 -23.09 -43.29 14.63
C GLN A 2 -21.61 -43.12 14.20
N ASP A 3 -21.28 -42.84 12.94
CA ASP A 3 -19.86 -42.72 12.50
C ASP A 3 -19.37 -41.30 12.14
N VAL A 4 -20.23 -40.27 12.14
CA VAL A 4 -19.82 -38.89 11.77
C VAL A 4 -19.24 -38.11 12.94
N GLY A 5 -19.54 -38.51 14.19
CA GLY A 5 -19.15 -37.77 15.40
C GLY A 5 -17.76 -38.05 15.96
N ARG A 6 -16.94 -38.91 15.32
CA ARG A 6 -15.66 -39.37 15.90
C ARG A 6 -14.39 -38.90 15.15
N LYS A 7 -14.53 -38.21 14.00
CA LYS A 7 -13.37 -37.65 13.25
C LYS A 7 -13.20 -36.13 13.36
N PHE A 8 -14.05 -35.45 14.13
CA PHE A 8 -13.97 -34.01 14.36
C PHE A 8 -13.16 -33.62 15.62
N LEU A 9 -12.61 -34.62 16.33
CA LEU A 9 -12.05 -34.48 17.69
C LEU A 9 -10.53 -34.70 17.80
N GLU A 10 -9.82 -34.94 16.69
CA GLU A 10 -8.36 -35.16 16.68
C GLU A 10 -7.55 -33.96 16.15
N ALA A 11 -8.19 -32.83 15.85
CA ALA A 11 -7.55 -31.66 15.22
C ALA A 11 -7.32 -30.45 16.16
N ILE A 12 -7.69 -30.55 17.45
CA ILE A 12 -7.56 -29.43 18.41
C ILE A 12 -6.69 -29.87 19.58
N HIS A 13 -5.39 -29.54 19.50
CA HIS A 13 -4.49 -29.46 20.66
C HIS A 13 -3.44 -28.38 20.42
N GLY A 14 -3.73 -27.16 20.90
CA GLY A 14 -2.75 -26.09 21.08
C GLY A 14 -3.05 -24.75 20.38
N PRO A 15 -3.38 -23.68 21.14
CA PRO A 15 -4.08 -23.68 22.43
C PRO A 15 -5.32 -22.74 22.44
N PHE A 16 -6.09 -22.83 23.53
CA PHE A 16 -7.30 -22.08 23.87
C PHE A 16 -8.61 -22.53 23.23
N ILE A 17 -9.49 -22.96 24.12
CA ILE A 17 -10.79 -23.62 23.95
C ILE A 17 -11.79 -22.81 24.82
N THR A 18 -13.09 -23.15 24.76
CA THR A 18 -14.13 -22.95 25.79
C THR A 18 -14.88 -21.60 25.93
N THR A 19 -16.19 -21.70 25.66
CA THR A 19 -17.32 -21.12 26.41
C THR A 19 -17.35 -19.60 26.68
N LEU A 20 -17.81 -18.86 25.67
CA LEU A 20 -18.38 -17.52 25.84
C LEU A 20 -19.85 -17.61 26.27
N LEU A 21 -20.16 -17.41 27.57
CA LEU A 21 -21.55 -17.26 28.03
C LEU A 21 -21.65 -16.52 29.39
N GLY A 22 -22.57 -15.54 29.47
CA GLY A 22 -22.79 -14.73 30.66
C GLY A 22 -23.43 -15.44 31.85
N LEU A 23 -23.24 -14.85 33.03
CA LEU A 23 -23.78 -15.31 34.31
C LEU A 23 -25.30 -15.10 34.46
N LEU A 24 -26.09 -15.91 33.75
CA LEU A 24 -27.50 -16.18 34.01
C LEU A 24 -27.76 -17.68 33.82
N VAL A 25 -27.99 -18.39 34.93
CA VAL A 25 -27.76 -19.84 35.01
C VAL A 25 -29.04 -20.65 34.93
N GLU A 26 -29.04 -21.68 34.09
CA GLU A 26 -29.97 -22.80 34.24
C GLU A 26 -29.51 -23.65 35.44
N ALA A 27 -30.27 -23.57 36.54
CA ALA A 27 -29.96 -24.26 37.78
C ALA A 27 -29.83 -25.79 37.58
N LYS A 28 -28.73 -26.39 38.08
CA LYS A 28 -28.51 -27.87 38.11
C LYS A 28 -29.54 -28.55 39.03
N TYR A 29 -30.78 -28.67 38.54
CA TYR A 29 -31.95 -29.09 39.30
C TYR A 29 -32.10 -30.61 39.25
N ASN A 30 -31.36 -31.32 40.11
CA ASN A 30 -31.46 -32.77 40.20
C ASN A 30 -32.91 -33.17 40.53
N ARG A 31 -33.55 -33.93 39.63
CA ARG A 31 -35.02 -34.01 39.56
C ARG A 31 -35.64 -35.07 40.47
N ASP A 32 -34.95 -35.43 41.54
CA ASP A 32 -35.42 -36.33 42.58
C ASP A 32 -35.46 -35.61 43.94
N HIS A 33 -36.65 -35.63 44.53
CA HIS A 33 -37.00 -35.31 45.92
C HIS A 33 -37.10 -33.84 46.42
N ILE A 34 -38.33 -33.57 46.92
CA ILE A 34 -38.71 -32.77 48.12
C ILE A 34 -39.24 -31.33 47.93
N HIS A 35 -40.35 -31.08 48.65
CA HIS A 35 -40.99 -29.79 48.83
C HIS A 35 -40.23 -28.87 49.81
N GLY A 36 -40.03 -27.62 49.42
CA GLY A 36 -40.35 -26.46 50.27
C GLY A 36 -39.60 -26.28 51.60
N ARG A 37 -38.30 -25.96 51.56
CA ARG A 37 -37.63 -24.96 52.43
C ARG A 37 -36.21 -24.67 51.92
N SER A 38 -35.85 -23.38 51.82
CA SER A 38 -34.52 -22.80 51.52
C SER A 38 -33.47 -23.69 50.83
N LEU A 39 -33.74 -24.13 49.59
CA LEU A 39 -32.76 -24.85 48.73
C LEU A 39 -31.64 -23.96 48.16
N LEU A 40 -31.63 -22.66 48.48
CA LEU A 40 -30.67 -21.67 47.97
C LEU A 40 -29.19 -22.07 48.18
N HIS A 41 -28.87 -22.62 49.35
CA HIS A 41 -27.53 -23.08 49.69
C HIS A 41 -27.01 -24.26 48.85
N LEU A 42 -27.91 -25.02 48.22
CA LEU A 42 -27.59 -26.14 47.33
C LEU A 42 -27.49 -25.71 45.86
N LEU A 43 -27.79 -24.45 45.54
CA LEU A 43 -27.63 -23.92 44.19
C LEU A 43 -26.22 -23.37 44.00
N THR A 44 -25.48 -24.00 43.09
CA THR A 44 -24.17 -23.55 42.64
C THR A 44 -24.22 -23.11 41.17
N VAL A 45 -23.22 -22.34 40.78
CA VAL A 45 -22.97 -21.85 39.44
C VAL A 45 -21.54 -22.20 39.08
N THR A 46 -21.36 -22.92 37.98
CA THR A 46 -20.04 -23.24 37.42
C THR A 46 -19.82 -22.40 36.15
N ALA A 47 -18.68 -21.72 36.08
CA ALA A 47 -18.22 -20.97 34.91
C ALA A 47 -16.92 -21.60 34.37
N GLY A 48 -16.68 -21.53 33.06
CA GLY A 48 -15.58 -22.24 32.39
C GLY A 48 -15.85 -23.73 32.12
N GLU A 49 -17.08 -24.19 32.33
CA GLU A 49 -17.55 -25.56 32.11
C GLU A 49 -17.73 -25.86 30.60
N HIS A 50 -17.24 -27.02 30.16
CA HIS A 50 -17.42 -27.58 28.82
C HIS A 50 -18.16 -28.92 28.83
N ASP A 51 -17.71 -29.85 29.66
CA ASP A 51 -18.16 -31.24 29.71
C ASP A 51 -18.59 -31.62 31.13
N LEU A 52 -19.91 -31.60 31.34
CA LEU A 52 -20.57 -31.89 32.62
C LEU A 52 -20.27 -33.28 33.21
N SER A 53 -19.62 -34.17 32.43
CA SER A 53 -19.18 -35.50 32.88
C SER A 53 -17.76 -35.51 33.47
N LEU A 54 -17.00 -34.44 33.26
CA LEU A 54 -15.62 -34.24 33.73
C LEU A 54 -15.55 -32.99 34.63
N LYS A 55 -14.33 -32.55 34.92
CA LYS A 55 -14.04 -31.27 35.60
C LYS A 55 -12.93 -30.59 34.81
N ASP A 56 -13.23 -29.41 34.28
CA ASP A 56 -12.29 -28.66 33.45
C ASP A 56 -11.25 -27.91 34.31
N GLU A 57 -10.02 -27.75 33.79
CA GLU A 57 -8.87 -27.28 34.60
C GLU A 57 -9.04 -25.85 35.12
N GLU A 58 -9.76 -24.99 34.39
CA GLU A 58 -10.05 -23.59 34.76
C GLU A 58 -11.49 -23.37 35.27
N GLU A 59 -12.28 -24.43 35.49
CA GLU A 59 -13.66 -24.28 35.94
C GLU A 59 -13.73 -23.69 37.36
N GLN A 60 -14.66 -22.77 37.56
CA GLN A 60 -14.89 -22.11 38.85
C GLN A 60 -16.33 -22.30 39.29
N THR A 61 -16.54 -22.77 40.52
CA THR A 61 -17.89 -23.01 41.08
C THR A 61 -18.14 -22.12 42.30
N LEU A 62 -19.23 -21.34 42.28
CA LEU A 62 -19.67 -20.50 43.40
C LEU A 62 -21.12 -20.84 43.83
N HIS A 63 -21.44 -20.60 45.10
CA HIS A 63 -22.81 -20.74 45.61
C HIS A 63 -23.66 -19.49 45.31
N VAL A 64 -24.97 -19.66 45.15
CA VAL A 64 -25.91 -18.55 44.98
C VAL A 64 -26.37 -18.01 46.34
N LYS A 65 -26.01 -16.75 46.63
CA LYS A 65 -26.37 -16.03 47.85
C LYS A 65 -27.86 -15.70 47.90
N TYR A 66 -28.40 -15.16 46.81
CA TYR A 66 -29.84 -14.89 46.65
C TYR A 66 -30.24 -14.76 45.17
N ILE A 67 -31.54 -14.81 44.90
CA ILE A 67 -32.13 -14.73 43.56
C ILE A 67 -33.15 -13.58 43.51
N ILE A 68 -33.03 -12.70 42.52
CA ILE A 68 -33.97 -11.60 42.25
C ILE A 68 -34.73 -11.93 40.98
N LYS A 69 -36.05 -12.17 41.07
CA LYS A 69 -36.90 -12.42 39.90
C LYS A 69 -37.54 -11.11 39.44
N HIS A 70 -37.72 -10.95 38.13
CA HIS A 70 -38.36 -9.74 37.62
C HIS A 70 -39.80 -9.60 38.18
N PRO A 71 -40.20 -8.45 38.76
CA PRO A 71 -41.45 -8.33 39.52
C PRO A 71 -42.72 -8.49 38.67
N LYS A 72 -42.62 -8.30 37.35
CA LYS A 72 -43.72 -8.54 36.39
C LYS A 72 -43.84 -10.00 35.94
N PHE A 73 -42.88 -10.86 36.25
CA PHE A 73 -42.90 -12.27 35.85
C PHE A 73 -44.08 -13.02 36.49
N ASN A 74 -44.87 -13.74 35.69
CA ASN A 74 -46.04 -14.46 36.19
C ASN A 74 -46.29 -15.77 35.46
N ARG A 75 -46.04 -16.90 36.15
CA ARG A 75 -46.25 -18.27 35.67
C ARG A 75 -47.70 -18.63 35.26
N LYS A 76 -48.68 -17.75 35.44
CA LYS A 76 -50.08 -17.92 35.00
C LYS A 76 -50.45 -17.10 33.75
N LYS A 77 -49.50 -16.33 33.20
CA LYS A 77 -49.61 -15.59 31.95
C LYS A 77 -48.69 -16.23 30.88
N PRO A 78 -48.70 -15.77 29.62
CA PRO A 78 -47.54 -15.96 28.74
C PRO A 78 -46.24 -15.57 29.46
N MET A 79 -45.09 -16.13 29.05
CA MET A 79 -43.81 -15.98 29.75
C MET A 79 -43.17 -14.59 29.54
N ASP A 80 -43.93 -13.54 29.85
CA ASP A 80 -43.47 -12.16 29.83
C ASP A 80 -42.52 -11.92 31.02
N TYR A 81 -41.41 -11.24 30.76
CA TYR A 81 -40.37 -10.92 31.76
C TYR A 81 -39.75 -12.16 32.44
N ASP A 82 -39.56 -13.24 31.69
CA ASP A 82 -38.91 -14.47 32.16
C ASP A 82 -37.39 -14.26 32.28
N ILE A 83 -36.99 -13.68 33.40
CA ILE A 83 -35.60 -13.39 33.76
C ILE A 83 -35.44 -13.29 35.29
N ALA A 84 -34.31 -13.76 35.80
CA ALA A 84 -33.97 -13.70 37.22
C ALA A 84 -32.46 -13.55 37.43
N LEU A 85 -32.04 -12.50 38.15
CA LEU A 85 -30.64 -12.29 38.51
C LEU A 85 -30.26 -13.20 39.69
N LEU A 86 -29.01 -13.67 39.67
CA LEU A 86 -28.43 -14.52 40.70
C LEU A 86 -27.23 -13.79 41.31
N LYS A 87 -27.26 -13.47 42.62
CA LYS A 87 -26.09 -12.94 43.32
C LYS A 87 -25.26 -14.11 43.81
N MET A 88 -23.98 -14.17 43.45
CA MET A 88 -23.05 -15.18 43.97
C MET A 88 -22.61 -14.84 45.40
N ASP A 89 -22.26 -15.87 46.16
CA ASP A 89 -21.62 -15.75 47.47
C ASP A 89 -20.09 -15.78 47.31
N GLY A 90 -19.59 -14.83 46.53
CA GLY A 90 -18.21 -14.74 46.05
C GLY A 90 -18.12 -13.96 44.76
N HIS A 91 -16.93 -13.94 44.15
CA HIS A 91 -16.66 -13.41 42.82
C HIS A 91 -15.89 -14.45 42.00
N PHE A 92 -16.11 -14.49 40.69
CA PHE A 92 -15.30 -15.28 39.78
C PHE A 92 -13.99 -14.54 39.50
N GLN A 93 -12.91 -15.29 39.28
CA GLN A 93 -11.63 -14.77 38.82
C GLN A 93 -11.62 -14.84 37.29
N TYR A 94 -11.34 -13.72 36.62
CA TYR A 94 -11.30 -13.70 35.16
C TYR A 94 -9.97 -14.23 34.63
N GLY A 95 -10.03 -15.03 33.57
CA GLY A 95 -8.92 -15.82 33.03
C GLY A 95 -9.25 -16.34 31.63
N ALA A 96 -8.52 -17.33 31.13
CA ALA A 96 -8.68 -17.77 29.75
C ALA A 96 -10.03 -18.48 29.48
N ALA A 97 -10.55 -19.24 30.46
CA ALA A 97 -11.85 -19.91 30.35
C ALA A 97 -13.03 -19.15 30.98
N VAL A 98 -12.81 -18.02 31.68
CA VAL A 98 -13.87 -17.29 32.41
C VAL A 98 -13.74 -15.78 32.21
N TRP A 99 -14.73 -15.16 31.54
CA TRP A 99 -14.76 -13.73 31.26
C TRP A 99 -16.20 -13.16 31.30
N PRO A 100 -16.42 -11.88 31.64
CA PRO A 100 -17.73 -11.25 31.55
C PRO A 100 -18.20 -11.06 30.09
N VAL A 101 -19.52 -11.05 29.89
CA VAL A 101 -20.16 -10.70 28.60
C VAL A 101 -20.75 -9.28 28.67
N CYS A 102 -20.74 -8.56 27.55
CA CYS A 102 -21.30 -7.21 27.51
C CYS A 102 -22.84 -7.22 27.59
N LEU A 103 -23.41 -6.25 28.29
CA LEU A 103 -24.86 -5.97 28.25
C LEU A 103 -25.15 -4.90 27.19
N PRO A 104 -26.32 -4.92 26.54
CA PRO A 104 -26.62 -4.01 25.46
C PRO A 104 -26.87 -2.59 25.98
N GLY A 105 -26.53 -1.58 25.18
CA GLY A 105 -26.74 -0.18 25.48
C GLY A 105 -28.24 0.20 25.54
N PRO A 106 -28.62 1.28 26.26
CA PRO A 106 -30.03 1.67 26.43
C PRO A 106 -30.77 2.04 25.14
N ARG A 107 -30.05 2.25 24.03
CA ARG A 107 -30.58 2.57 22.69
C ARG A 107 -30.13 1.57 21.62
N GLU A 108 -29.33 0.58 21.98
CA GLU A 108 -28.78 -0.41 21.06
C GLU A 108 -29.89 -1.27 20.47
N LYS A 109 -29.78 -1.59 19.17
CA LYS A 109 -30.74 -2.39 18.43
C LYS A 109 -30.01 -3.45 17.64
N PHE A 110 -30.61 -4.63 17.58
CA PHE A 110 -30.14 -5.77 16.79
C PHE A 110 -31.20 -6.04 15.73
N ASP A 111 -30.96 -5.53 14.53
CA ASP A 111 -31.92 -5.63 13.43
C ASP A 111 -31.91 -7.03 12.78
N PRO A 112 -32.95 -7.42 12.02
CA PRO A 112 -33.01 -8.74 11.40
C PRO A 112 -31.90 -8.91 10.33
N GLY A 113 -30.90 -9.74 10.64
CA GLY A 113 -29.76 -10.03 9.74
C GLY A 113 -28.47 -10.39 10.47
N TYR A 114 -28.32 -9.97 11.73
CA TYR A 114 -27.14 -10.29 12.54
C TYR A 114 -26.98 -11.80 12.76
N VAL A 115 -25.73 -12.27 12.64
CA VAL A 115 -25.35 -13.65 12.99
C VAL A 115 -25.14 -13.73 14.50
N CYS A 116 -26.10 -14.32 15.20
CA CYS A 116 -26.06 -14.49 16.64
C CYS A 116 -25.92 -15.97 17.01
N VAL A 117 -25.12 -16.25 18.01
CA VAL A 117 -24.84 -17.60 18.51
C VAL A 117 -25.64 -17.85 19.78
N THR A 118 -26.09 -19.09 19.93
CA THR A 118 -26.66 -19.60 21.18
C THR A 118 -26.01 -20.92 21.52
N CYS A 119 -25.70 -21.14 22.79
CA CYS A 119 -25.04 -22.36 23.24
C CYS A 119 -25.59 -22.79 24.60
N GLY A 120 -25.57 -24.10 24.87
CA GLY A 120 -26.08 -24.68 26.12
C GLY A 120 -26.07 -26.21 26.11
N TRP A 121 -26.62 -26.79 27.18
CA TRP A 121 -26.73 -28.24 27.40
C TRP A 121 -28.18 -28.73 27.29
N GLY A 122 -28.96 -28.11 26.42
CA GLY A 122 -30.37 -28.43 26.18
C GLY A 122 -30.57 -29.69 25.33
N ARG A 123 -31.81 -29.98 24.94
CA ARG A 123 -32.11 -31.21 24.21
C ARG A 123 -31.97 -31.02 22.70
N LEU A 124 -30.87 -31.54 22.15
CA LEU A 124 -30.59 -31.61 20.70
C LEU A 124 -31.70 -32.25 19.84
N ARG A 125 -32.62 -33.01 20.44
CA ARG A 125 -33.82 -33.56 19.79
C ARG A 125 -35.00 -33.58 20.75
N GLU A 126 -36.21 -33.46 20.21
CA GLU A 126 -37.42 -33.70 20.98
C GLU A 126 -37.39 -35.08 21.67
N ASN A 127 -37.60 -35.09 22.99
CA ASN A 127 -37.45 -36.25 23.89
C ASN A 127 -36.03 -36.88 23.95
N GLY A 128 -35.00 -36.19 23.49
CA GLY A 128 -33.60 -36.58 23.68
C GLY A 128 -33.13 -36.47 25.13
N ILE A 129 -31.97 -37.06 25.40
CA ILE A 129 -31.19 -36.85 26.63
C ILE A 129 -30.49 -35.48 26.52
N LEU A 130 -30.19 -34.85 27.65
CA LEU A 130 -29.32 -33.66 27.68
C LEU A 130 -27.89 -34.12 27.33
N PRO A 131 -27.14 -33.39 26.48
CA PRO A 131 -25.74 -33.66 26.23
C PRO A 131 -24.90 -33.26 27.45
N ASP A 132 -23.85 -34.02 27.74
CA ASP A 132 -22.89 -33.66 28.78
C ASP A 132 -21.92 -32.55 28.30
N ILE A 133 -21.59 -32.56 27.00
CA ILE A 133 -20.75 -31.55 26.34
C ILE A 133 -21.58 -30.37 25.85
N LEU A 134 -21.10 -29.13 26.06
CA LEU A 134 -21.71 -27.88 25.60
C LEU A 134 -21.94 -27.90 24.08
N GLN A 135 -23.14 -27.51 23.65
CA GLN A 135 -23.51 -27.51 22.23
C GLN A 135 -23.79 -26.10 21.72
N GLU A 136 -23.25 -25.79 20.54
CA GLU A 136 -23.62 -24.62 19.76
C GLU A 136 -24.94 -24.88 19.00
N GLY A 137 -25.77 -23.84 18.86
CA GLY A 137 -27.11 -23.92 18.28
C GLY A 137 -28.18 -24.44 19.23
N ASP A 138 -27.86 -24.66 20.51
CA ASP A 138 -28.85 -25.07 21.52
C ASP A 138 -29.60 -23.88 22.10
N SER A 139 -30.92 -23.88 21.95
CA SER A 139 -31.82 -22.85 22.51
C SER A 139 -32.01 -22.97 24.02
N GLY A 140 -31.08 -23.55 24.78
CA GLY A 140 -31.13 -23.69 26.24
C GLY A 140 -30.41 -22.60 27.02
N GLY A 141 -29.51 -21.83 26.39
CA GLY A 141 -28.68 -20.81 27.06
C GLY A 141 -28.97 -19.38 26.63
N SER A 142 -27.91 -18.57 26.48
CA SER A 142 -28.05 -17.20 26.01
C SER A 142 -28.07 -17.08 24.49
N LEU A 143 -28.62 -15.98 24.01
CA LEU A 143 -28.39 -15.45 22.68
C LEU A 143 -27.37 -14.30 22.78
N VAL A 144 -26.18 -14.52 22.20
CA VAL A 144 -25.12 -13.51 22.07
C VAL A 144 -24.94 -13.14 20.60
N CYS A 145 -24.73 -11.86 20.32
CA CYS A 145 -24.42 -11.38 18.97
C CYS A 145 -23.08 -10.66 18.99
N GLN A 146 -22.35 -10.77 17.88
CA GLN A 146 -21.13 -10.01 17.67
C GLN A 146 -21.42 -8.86 16.69
N HIS A 147 -20.90 -7.66 16.97
CA HIS A 147 -20.79 -6.61 15.95
C HIS A 147 -19.58 -6.90 15.06
N GLU A 148 -19.59 -6.40 13.81
CA GLU A 148 -18.56 -6.73 12.80
C GLU A 148 -17.11 -6.56 13.31
N HIS A 149 -16.88 -5.63 14.25
CA HIS A 149 -15.59 -5.45 14.94
C HIS A 149 -15.71 -5.26 16.47
N GLY A 150 -16.80 -5.74 17.10
CA GLY A 150 -17.11 -5.48 18.52
C GLY A 150 -17.09 -6.70 19.46
N PRO A 151 -17.13 -6.48 20.78
CA PRO A 151 -17.26 -7.55 21.77
C PRO A 151 -18.62 -8.25 21.64
N TRP A 152 -18.69 -9.49 22.11
CA TRP A 152 -19.94 -10.26 22.16
C TRP A 152 -20.90 -9.64 23.18
N THR A 153 -22.08 -9.25 22.71
CA THR A 153 -23.13 -8.64 23.52
C THR A 153 -24.25 -9.65 23.77
N LEU A 154 -24.64 -9.77 25.04
CA LEU A 154 -25.75 -10.60 25.49
C LEU A 154 -27.07 -9.91 25.19
N ILE A 155 -27.77 -10.33 24.13
CA ILE A 155 -29.01 -9.67 23.69
C ILE A 155 -30.28 -10.33 24.24
N GLY A 156 -30.18 -11.60 24.61
CA GLY A 156 -31.33 -12.40 25.04
C GLY A 156 -30.94 -13.59 25.92
N VAL A 157 -31.88 -14.02 26.75
CA VAL A 157 -31.81 -15.29 27.48
C VAL A 157 -33.04 -16.11 27.09
N THR A 158 -32.87 -17.41 26.87
CA THR A 158 -34.00 -18.29 26.52
C THR A 158 -35.12 -18.17 27.55
N SER A 159 -36.35 -17.98 27.06
CA SER A 159 -37.56 -18.16 27.87
C SER A 159 -38.30 -19.44 27.49
N TRP A 160 -38.67 -19.63 26.20
CA TRP A 160 -39.40 -20.83 25.78
C TRP A 160 -39.31 -21.15 24.29
N GLY A 161 -39.67 -22.39 23.94
CA GLY A 161 -39.84 -22.85 22.55
C GLY A 161 -40.67 -24.13 22.50
N ILE A 162 -41.31 -24.43 21.37
CA ILE A 162 -42.15 -25.61 21.18
C ILE A 162 -41.54 -26.52 20.10
N GLY A 163 -41.12 -27.71 20.53
CA GLY A 163 -40.68 -28.79 19.64
C GLY A 163 -39.25 -28.64 19.12
N CYS A 164 -38.27 -28.81 20.03
CA CYS A 164 -36.84 -28.73 19.73
C CYS A 164 -36.43 -29.64 18.54
N ALA A 165 -35.58 -29.10 17.66
CA ALA A 165 -35.10 -29.74 16.43
C ALA A 165 -36.17 -30.25 15.44
N ARG A 166 -37.43 -29.79 15.55
CA ARG A 166 -38.45 -30.06 14.52
C ARG A 166 -38.22 -29.17 13.31
N SER A 167 -38.06 -29.79 12.15
CA SER A 167 -37.92 -29.09 10.86
C SER A 167 -39.04 -28.04 10.64
N TRP A 168 -38.66 -26.85 10.18
CA TRP A 168 -39.59 -25.78 9.78
C TRP A 168 -40.17 -25.98 8.36
N ILE A 169 -39.63 -26.94 7.59
CA ILE A 169 -40.10 -27.23 6.23
C ILE A 169 -41.57 -27.69 6.30
N HIS A 170 -42.45 -27.01 5.55
CA HIS A 170 -43.90 -27.20 5.54
C HIS A 170 -44.61 -27.08 6.91
N ASN A 171 -44.08 -26.28 7.84
CA ASN A 171 -44.58 -26.19 9.22
C ASN A 171 -46.10 -25.89 9.32
N LEU A 172 -46.63 -25.02 8.46
CA LEU A 172 -48.07 -24.70 8.42
C LEU A 172 -48.95 -25.90 8.01
N GLN A 173 -48.42 -26.87 7.27
CA GLN A 173 -49.12 -28.09 6.87
C GLN A 173 -49.08 -29.18 7.96
N LYS A 174 -48.20 -29.04 8.97
CA LYS A 174 -48.14 -29.94 10.12
C LYS A 174 -49.29 -29.65 11.08
N LYS A 175 -49.86 -30.70 11.69
CA LYS A 175 -50.76 -30.57 12.85
C LYS A 175 -50.07 -29.75 13.94
N TYR A 176 -50.83 -28.91 14.66
CA TYR A 176 -50.33 -27.99 15.69
C TYR A 176 -49.31 -28.66 16.64
N GLU A 177 -49.66 -29.83 17.17
CA GLU A 177 -48.83 -30.65 18.07
C GLU A 177 -47.46 -31.08 17.50
N ARG A 178 -47.26 -31.03 16.18
CA ARG A 178 -46.04 -31.45 15.46
C ARG A 178 -45.30 -30.28 14.79
N ARG A 179 -45.69 -29.04 15.07
CA ARG A 179 -44.99 -27.85 14.59
C ARG A 179 -43.72 -27.59 15.41
N GLY A 180 -42.67 -27.12 14.76
CA GLY A 180 -41.55 -26.47 15.45
C GLY A 180 -41.83 -24.97 15.59
N THR A 181 -41.29 -24.32 16.61
CA THR A 181 -41.21 -22.85 16.68
C THR A 181 -39.75 -22.41 16.77
N PRO A 182 -39.41 -21.17 16.38
CA PRO A 182 -38.15 -20.59 16.81
C PRO A 182 -38.09 -20.53 18.35
N GLY A 183 -36.87 -20.42 18.89
CA GLY A 183 -36.66 -20.09 20.30
C GLY A 183 -37.12 -18.66 20.57
N VAL A 184 -37.79 -18.46 21.72
CA VAL A 184 -38.23 -17.16 22.19
C VAL A 184 -37.34 -16.75 23.37
N PHE A 185 -36.67 -15.62 23.19
CA PHE A 185 -35.72 -15.05 24.14
C PHE A 185 -36.33 -13.80 24.81
N THR A 186 -36.00 -13.57 26.07
CA THR A 186 -36.31 -12.31 26.76
C THR A 186 -35.40 -11.20 26.21
N ASP A 187 -35.97 -10.24 25.46
CA ASP A 187 -35.27 -9.06 24.94
C ASP A 187 -34.68 -8.24 26.09
N LEU A 188 -33.35 -8.26 26.23
CA LEU A 188 -32.65 -7.61 27.33
C LEU A 188 -32.72 -6.09 27.27
N THR A 189 -32.89 -5.48 26.09
CA THR A 189 -33.03 -4.01 25.96
C THR A 189 -34.27 -3.50 26.71
N LYS A 190 -35.32 -4.32 26.87
CA LYS A 190 -36.57 -3.96 27.56
C LYS A 190 -36.52 -4.15 29.08
N VAL A 191 -35.57 -4.95 29.57
CA VAL A 191 -35.38 -5.22 31.01
C VAL A 191 -34.08 -4.64 31.55
N LEU A 192 -33.23 -4.07 30.71
CA LEU A 192 -31.96 -3.43 31.09
C LEU A 192 -32.08 -2.45 32.27
N PRO A 193 -33.10 -1.55 32.34
CA PRO A 193 -33.23 -0.66 33.50
C PRO A 193 -33.51 -1.40 34.82
N TRP A 194 -34.21 -2.54 34.77
CA TRP A 194 -34.42 -3.39 35.94
C TRP A 194 -33.15 -4.16 36.31
N ILE A 195 -32.37 -4.62 35.32
CA ILE A 195 -31.08 -5.28 35.54
C ILE A 195 -30.11 -4.32 36.23
N GLN A 196 -29.94 -3.11 35.67
CA GLN A 196 -29.09 -2.05 36.21
C GLN A 196 -29.50 -1.58 37.62
N GLN A 197 -30.78 -1.70 37.97
CA GLN A 197 -31.28 -1.38 39.31
C GLN A 197 -30.88 -2.42 40.39
N HIS A 198 -30.59 -3.66 40.00
CA HIS A 198 -30.47 -4.81 40.92
C HIS A 198 -29.10 -5.51 40.90
N ILE A 199 -28.25 -5.18 39.93
CA ILE A 199 -26.80 -5.43 40.03
C ILE A 199 -26.22 -4.30 40.88
N ASP A 200 -25.39 -4.63 41.88
CA ASP A 200 -24.80 -3.66 42.81
C ASP A 200 -23.81 -2.72 42.09
N ALA A 201 -24.31 -1.64 41.49
CA ALA A 201 -23.53 -0.43 41.24
C ALA A 201 -23.39 0.31 42.58
N ALA A 202 -22.30 0.06 43.31
CA ALA A 202 -22.14 0.47 44.70
C ALA A 202 -21.81 1.97 44.86
N SER A 203 -22.84 2.80 44.68
CA SER A 203 -22.97 4.13 45.29
C SER A 203 -21.74 5.05 45.20
N CYS A 204 -21.75 5.90 44.17
CA CYS A 204 -21.69 7.32 44.46
C CYS A 204 -22.97 7.98 43.92
N ASN A 205 -23.49 8.98 44.64
CA ASN A 205 -24.83 9.55 44.47
C ASN A 205 -25.30 9.63 43.00
N ILE A 206 -26.28 8.81 42.61
CA ILE A 206 -26.91 8.85 41.28
C ILE A 206 -27.89 10.03 41.22
N GLN A 207 -27.33 11.23 41.21
CA GLN A 207 -27.85 12.32 40.40
C GLN A 207 -26.70 12.79 39.52
N ASP A 208 -26.99 12.91 38.23
CA ASP A 208 -26.07 13.53 37.29
C ASP A 208 -25.74 14.94 37.78
N GLY A 209 -24.49 15.15 38.19
CA GLY A 209 -24.03 16.40 38.78
C GLY A 209 -23.91 17.48 37.71
N ALA A 210 -25.01 18.17 37.42
CA ALA A 210 -25.09 19.19 36.38
C ALA A 210 -24.18 20.40 36.71
N LEU A 211 -23.07 20.53 35.98
CA LEU A 211 -22.10 21.62 36.08
C LEU A 211 -22.34 22.63 34.96
N SER A 212 -23.13 23.66 35.24
CA SER A 212 -23.53 24.67 34.25
C SER A 212 -22.88 26.03 34.52
N GLY A 213 -22.18 26.59 33.53
CA GLY A 213 -21.55 27.90 33.65
C GLY A 213 -20.56 28.22 32.53
N SER A 214 -20.01 29.44 32.49
CA SER A 214 -18.89 29.77 31.59
C SER A 214 -17.54 29.28 32.12
N GLU A 215 -17.46 28.97 33.40
CA GLU A 215 -16.31 28.35 34.07
C GLU A 215 -16.76 27.68 35.37
N GLY A 216 -15.98 26.74 35.89
CA GLY A 216 -16.25 26.08 37.17
C GLY A 216 -15.15 25.11 37.59
N LYS A 217 -15.32 24.49 38.76
CA LYS A 217 -14.38 23.53 39.34
C LYS A 217 -15.10 22.28 39.83
N LEU A 218 -14.55 21.11 39.53
CA LEU A 218 -14.93 19.82 40.08
C LEU A 218 -13.80 19.29 40.96
N VAL A 219 -14.15 18.77 42.14
CA VAL A 219 -13.23 18.14 43.09
C VAL A 219 -13.88 16.82 43.50
N PHE A 220 -13.14 15.73 43.36
CA PHE A 220 -13.61 14.41 43.73
C PHE A 220 -12.44 13.62 44.37
N PRO A 221 -12.63 12.95 45.52
CA PRO A 221 -13.83 12.99 46.37
C PRO A 221 -14.02 14.38 47.02
N GLU A 222 -15.24 14.66 47.49
CA GLU A 222 -15.52 15.92 48.18
C GLU A 222 -14.87 15.96 49.58
N PHE A 223 -14.24 17.08 49.92
CA PHE A 223 -13.70 17.32 51.26
C PHE A 223 -14.81 17.17 52.32
N PRO A 224 -14.61 16.41 53.43
CA PRO A 224 -13.31 16.04 54.02
C PRO A 224 -12.80 14.64 53.68
N LYS A 225 -13.32 13.96 52.65
CA LYS A 225 -12.84 12.62 52.27
C LYS A 225 -11.43 12.72 51.66
N PRO A 226 -10.42 12.00 52.17
CA PRO A 226 -9.06 12.03 51.63
C PRO A 226 -8.84 11.09 50.45
N PHE A 227 -9.61 10.00 50.38
CA PHE A 227 -9.60 9.00 49.31
C PHE A 227 -11.03 8.79 48.79
N TYR A 228 -11.18 8.36 47.54
CA TYR A 228 -12.47 7.85 47.07
C TYR A 228 -12.76 6.48 47.72
N GLN A 229 -13.79 5.75 47.28
CA GLN A 229 -14.05 4.40 47.83
C GLN A 229 -14.16 3.40 46.69
N ASP A 230 -13.93 2.14 47.02
CA ASP A 230 -14.17 0.97 46.17
C ASP A 230 -15.59 0.96 45.57
N ASN A 231 -15.70 0.41 44.35
CA ASN A 231 -16.93 0.06 43.61
C ASN A 231 -17.84 1.26 43.27
N GLN A 232 -17.32 2.49 43.29
CA GLN A 232 -18.07 3.71 43.04
C GLN A 232 -18.37 3.90 41.55
N LEU A 233 -19.50 4.55 41.26
CA LEU A 233 -19.86 5.07 39.95
C LEU A 233 -20.37 6.50 40.14
N CYS A 234 -19.68 7.48 39.55
CA CYS A 234 -20.07 8.90 39.59
C CYS A 234 -20.31 9.41 38.17
N ILE A 235 -21.28 10.31 37.98
CA ILE A 235 -21.57 10.93 36.67
C ILE A 235 -21.81 12.43 36.83
N TRP A 236 -21.18 13.24 35.98
CA TRP A 236 -21.37 14.70 35.89
C TRP A 236 -21.51 15.17 34.44
N THR A 237 -22.63 15.79 34.09
CA THR A 237 -22.83 16.50 32.82
C THR A 237 -22.46 17.96 32.99
N LEU A 238 -21.52 18.42 32.18
CA LEU A 238 -20.97 19.76 32.16
C LEU A 238 -21.49 20.48 30.91
N SER A 239 -22.07 21.68 31.08
CA SER A 239 -22.60 22.49 29.99
C SER A 239 -22.15 23.94 30.06
N VAL A 240 -21.63 24.45 28.94
CA VAL A 240 -21.29 25.86 28.73
C VAL A 240 -22.31 26.53 27.79
N PRO A 241 -22.36 27.88 27.71
CA PRO A 241 -23.27 28.57 26.79
C PRO A 241 -23.10 28.12 25.34
N GLU A 242 -24.19 28.09 24.58
CA GLU A 242 -24.21 27.68 23.16
C GLU A 242 -23.19 28.46 22.31
N GLY A 243 -22.62 27.79 21.31
CA GLY A 243 -21.56 28.37 20.46
C GLY A 243 -20.22 28.58 21.18
N ARG A 244 -19.94 27.82 22.24
CA ARG A 244 -18.66 27.77 22.96
C ARG A 244 -18.13 26.34 23.05
N HIS A 245 -16.81 26.20 23.01
CA HIS A 245 -16.11 24.95 23.27
C HIS A 245 -15.71 24.87 24.76
N ILE A 246 -15.54 23.66 25.29
CA ILE A 246 -15.14 23.41 26.68
C ILE A 246 -13.63 23.10 26.73
N VAL A 247 -12.89 23.72 27.64
CA VAL A 247 -11.53 23.28 28.03
C VAL A 247 -11.59 22.71 29.44
N LEU A 248 -11.08 21.49 29.63
CA LEU A 248 -10.88 20.84 30.93
C LEU A 248 -9.39 20.89 31.32
N ASN A 249 -9.09 21.44 32.50
CA ASN A 249 -7.73 21.50 33.06
C ASN A 249 -7.66 20.76 34.40
N PHE A 250 -6.77 19.78 34.51
CA PHE A 250 -6.53 19.04 35.76
C PHE A 250 -5.50 19.76 36.65
N SER A 251 -5.77 19.78 37.95
CA SER A 251 -4.91 20.37 38.99
C SER A 251 -4.50 19.38 40.08
N HIS A 252 -5.19 18.23 40.13
CA HIS A 252 -4.88 17.08 40.95
C HIS A 252 -5.39 15.83 40.22
N PHE A 253 -4.65 14.73 40.24
CA PHE A 253 -5.07 13.45 39.65
C PHE A 253 -4.28 12.30 40.28
N ASP A 254 -5.00 11.40 40.94
CA ASP A 254 -4.49 10.26 41.71
C ASP A 254 -5.60 9.20 41.79
N VAL A 255 -5.63 8.36 40.76
CA VAL A 255 -6.56 7.24 40.56
C VAL A 255 -5.70 5.98 40.40
N GLU A 256 -6.20 4.80 40.77
CA GLU A 256 -5.42 3.54 40.69
C GLU A 256 -4.70 3.40 39.34
N PRO A 257 -3.39 3.12 39.31
CA PRO A 257 -2.64 2.98 38.06
C PRO A 257 -2.78 1.58 37.45
N ASP A 258 -3.45 1.50 36.31
CA ASP A 258 -3.49 0.29 35.47
C ASP A 258 -3.03 0.59 34.02
N ALA A 259 -2.57 -0.45 33.30
CA ALA A 259 -2.10 -0.34 31.92
C ALA A 259 -3.20 0.04 30.91
N PHE A 260 -4.46 -0.31 31.20
CA PHE A 260 -5.63 -0.03 30.36
C PHE A 260 -6.74 0.74 31.11
N CYS A 261 -6.44 1.17 32.34
CA CYS A 261 -7.37 1.78 33.29
C CYS A 261 -8.61 0.92 33.56
N ASP A 262 -8.50 -0.41 33.49
CA ASP A 262 -9.65 -1.34 33.60
C ASP A 262 -10.17 -1.57 35.02
N TYR A 263 -9.38 -1.19 36.03
CA TYR A 263 -9.83 -1.01 37.41
C TYR A 263 -10.43 0.40 37.59
N ASP A 264 -9.80 1.27 38.39
CA ASP A 264 -10.30 2.64 38.58
C ASP A 264 -10.05 3.55 37.36
N SER A 265 -11.07 4.32 36.97
CA SER A 265 -10.94 5.25 35.85
C SER A 265 -11.92 6.42 35.85
N LEU A 266 -11.43 7.58 35.42
CA LEU A 266 -12.25 8.71 34.98
C LEU A 266 -12.40 8.68 33.45
N SER A 267 -13.61 8.38 32.99
CA SER A 267 -14.00 8.46 31.58
C SER A 267 -14.58 9.85 31.25
N VAL A 268 -14.11 10.45 30.16
CA VAL A 268 -14.74 11.61 29.50
C VAL A 268 -15.60 11.05 28.35
N ILE A 269 -16.86 11.48 28.23
CA ILE A 269 -17.87 10.90 27.33
C ILE A 269 -18.69 12.03 26.72
N SER A 270 -18.98 12.01 25.43
CA SER A 270 -19.85 13.00 24.79
C SER A 270 -21.34 12.75 25.07
N MET A 271 -22.21 13.68 24.64
CA MET A 271 -23.65 13.61 24.94
C MET A 271 -24.40 12.54 24.14
N ASP A 272 -23.81 12.03 23.08
CA ASP A 272 -24.17 10.85 22.28
C ASP A 272 -23.61 9.53 22.86
N ASP A 273 -23.18 9.54 24.12
CA ASP A 273 -22.66 8.39 24.89
C ASP A 273 -21.33 7.80 24.36
N ARG A 274 -20.63 8.49 23.45
CA ARG A 274 -19.35 8.05 22.88
C ARG A 274 -18.17 8.38 23.80
N LEU A 275 -17.29 7.41 24.05
CA LEU A 275 -16.12 7.57 24.94
C LEU A 275 -15.05 8.44 24.27
N ILE A 276 -14.66 9.52 24.94
CA ILE A 276 -13.64 10.48 24.50
C ILE A 276 -12.24 10.07 24.99
N GLY A 277 -12.16 9.56 26.22
CA GLY A 277 -10.91 9.14 26.85
C GLY A 277 -11.15 8.55 28.23
N LYS A 278 -10.26 7.67 28.67
CA LYS A 278 -10.32 6.96 29.95
C LYS A 278 -8.99 7.20 30.67
N LEU A 279 -9.05 7.73 31.89
CA LEU A 279 -7.90 8.29 32.61
C LEU A 279 -7.73 7.60 33.97
N CYS A 280 -6.51 7.20 34.30
CA CYS A 280 -6.14 6.58 35.58
C CYS A 280 -4.66 6.86 35.91
N GLY A 281 -4.20 6.44 37.10
CA GLY A 281 -2.85 6.69 37.59
C GLY A 281 -2.65 8.05 38.30
N MET A 282 -1.39 8.33 38.64
CA MET A 282 -0.95 9.52 39.40
C MET A 282 -0.41 10.67 38.52
N ASN A 283 -0.36 10.49 37.21
CA ASN A 283 0.12 11.52 36.29
C ASN A 283 -1.02 12.49 35.96
N LEU A 284 -0.79 13.81 36.10
CA LEU A 284 -1.75 14.83 35.72
C LEU A 284 -2.08 14.72 34.22
N PRO A 285 -3.36 14.50 33.83
CA PRO A 285 -3.75 14.46 32.43
C PRO A 285 -3.52 15.81 31.75
N LEU A 286 -3.14 15.77 30.47
CA LEU A 286 -3.08 16.97 29.63
C LEU A 286 -4.45 17.66 29.56
N PRO A 287 -4.50 19.01 29.43
CA PRO A 287 -5.74 19.72 29.14
C PRO A 287 -6.52 19.12 27.96
N ILE A 288 -7.84 18.99 28.11
CA ILE A 288 -8.72 18.42 27.10
C ILE A 288 -9.62 19.54 26.54
N LEU A 289 -9.50 19.82 25.24
CA LEU A 289 -10.36 20.73 24.49
C LEU A 289 -11.46 19.94 23.78
N ILE A 290 -12.72 20.23 24.10
CA ILE A 290 -13.91 19.57 23.55
C ILE A 290 -14.67 20.56 22.67
N GLY A 291 -14.87 20.20 21.40
CA GLY A 291 -15.55 21.06 20.41
C GLY A 291 -17.03 21.31 20.66
N SER A 292 -17.69 20.52 21.51
CA SER A 292 -19.09 20.74 21.89
C SER A 292 -19.25 21.71 23.08
N ASN A 293 -20.47 22.21 23.27
CA ASN A 293 -20.84 23.01 24.45
C ASN A 293 -21.30 22.15 25.64
N SER A 294 -21.34 20.82 25.52
CA SER A 294 -21.69 19.89 26.60
C SER A 294 -20.88 18.59 26.55
N VAL A 295 -20.49 18.07 27.72
CA VAL A 295 -19.78 16.78 27.88
C VAL A 295 -20.23 16.10 29.17
N ARG A 296 -20.05 14.78 29.26
CA ARG A 296 -20.29 13.98 30.46
C ARG A 296 -18.97 13.39 30.99
N LEU A 297 -18.82 13.36 32.30
CA LEU A 297 -17.70 12.74 33.01
C LEU A 297 -18.26 11.55 33.80
N LYS A 298 -17.59 10.39 33.75
CA LYS A 298 -17.99 9.17 34.43
C LYS A 298 -16.79 8.58 35.17
N PHE A 299 -16.78 8.62 36.50
CA PHE A 299 -15.78 7.93 37.31
C PHE A 299 -16.29 6.53 37.70
N VAL A 300 -15.42 5.52 37.64
CA VAL A 300 -15.66 4.15 38.11
C VAL A 300 -14.50 3.73 39.01
N SER A 301 -14.77 2.98 40.08
CA SER A 301 -13.75 2.25 40.84
C SER A 301 -14.06 0.76 41.05
N ASP A 302 -13.01 0.01 41.39
CA ASP A 302 -12.86 -1.44 41.56
C ASP A 302 -12.95 -1.84 43.06
N ASN A 303 -12.51 -3.03 43.50
CA ASN A 303 -12.49 -3.45 44.91
C ASN A 303 -11.12 -3.39 45.63
N LYS A 304 -10.15 -2.62 45.11
CA LYS A 304 -8.79 -2.45 45.64
C LYS A 304 -8.25 -1.01 45.45
N GLU A 305 -7.06 -0.79 46.02
CA GLU A 305 -6.13 0.34 45.81
C GLU A 305 -6.75 1.75 45.60
N GLU A 306 -7.46 2.25 46.63
CA GLU A 306 -8.02 3.62 46.65
C GLU A 306 -6.96 4.75 46.57
N GLY A 307 -7.12 5.66 45.61
CA GLY A 307 -6.36 6.91 45.44
C GLY A 307 -7.04 8.17 45.99
N THR A 308 -6.35 9.31 45.98
CA THR A 308 -6.87 10.60 46.47
C THR A 308 -7.79 11.34 45.48
N GLY A 309 -8.09 10.74 44.33
CA GLY A 309 -9.05 11.22 43.34
C GLY A 309 -8.49 12.32 42.42
N PHE A 310 -9.35 13.23 41.97
CA PHE A 310 -9.00 14.25 40.99
C PHE A 310 -9.63 15.62 41.28
N SER A 311 -8.98 16.67 40.82
CA SER A 311 -9.56 18.01 40.76
C SER A 311 -9.31 18.66 39.41
N MET A 312 -10.38 19.05 38.75
CA MET A 312 -10.36 19.74 37.46
C MET A 312 -11.08 21.08 37.50
N THR A 313 -10.75 21.94 36.55
CA THR A 313 -11.49 23.18 36.23
C THR A 313 -11.96 23.12 34.80
N TYR A 314 -13.09 23.76 34.50
CA TYR A 314 -13.60 23.89 33.15
C TYR A 314 -13.81 25.35 32.76
N ARG A 315 -13.71 25.64 31.46
CA ARG A 315 -13.82 27.00 30.89
C ARG A 315 -14.46 26.98 29.50
N ALA A 316 -15.31 27.95 29.22
CA ALA A 316 -15.93 28.19 27.91
C ALA A 316 -15.06 29.11 27.03
N ILE A 317 -14.65 28.66 25.85
CA ILE A 317 -13.88 29.45 24.87
C ILE A 317 -14.68 29.68 23.57
N LYS A 318 -14.36 30.73 22.80
CA LYS A 318 -15.04 30.99 21.52
C LYS A 318 -14.35 30.20 20.39
N PRO A 319 -15.09 29.65 19.41
CA PRO A 319 -14.51 28.90 18.28
C PRO A 319 -13.50 29.71 17.45
N ALA A 320 -13.78 31.01 17.23
CA ALA A 320 -12.98 31.87 16.36
C ALA A 320 -11.92 32.73 17.10
N SER A 321 -11.79 32.60 18.43
CA SER A 321 -10.63 33.16 19.14
C SER A 321 -9.56 32.08 19.23
N PHE A 322 -8.66 32.03 18.24
CA PHE A 322 -7.40 31.31 18.37
C PHE A 322 -6.68 31.81 19.62
N LEU A 323 -6.79 31.04 20.69
CA LEU A 323 -5.84 31.09 21.78
C LEU A 323 -4.55 30.49 21.22
N GLY A 324 -3.46 31.26 21.24
CA GLY A 324 -2.13 30.66 21.21
C GLY A 324 -2.00 29.66 22.37
N SER A 325 -1.11 28.67 22.21
CA SER A 325 -0.96 27.45 23.03
C SER A 325 -2.08 26.39 22.84
N GLY A 326 -2.07 25.72 21.69
CA GLY A 326 -2.93 24.56 21.39
C GLY A 326 -2.21 23.21 21.24
N CYS A 327 -0.90 23.15 21.54
CA CYS A 327 -0.03 21.97 21.34
C CYS A 327 0.56 21.46 22.66
N GLU A 328 -0.16 21.71 23.75
CA GLU A 328 0.07 21.15 25.09
C GLU A 328 -1.21 20.47 25.60
N SER A 329 -2.20 20.26 24.70
CA SER A 329 -3.57 19.88 25.03
C SER A 329 -4.16 18.94 23.98
N LEU A 330 -4.87 17.91 24.41
CA LEU A 330 -5.61 16.98 23.54
C LEU A 330 -6.92 17.65 23.09
N ALA A 331 -7.14 17.77 21.79
CA ALA A 331 -8.38 18.32 21.23
C ALA A 331 -9.29 17.22 20.68
N VAL A 332 -10.60 17.35 20.86
CA VAL A 332 -11.60 16.33 20.50
C VAL A 332 -12.74 16.99 19.74
N LEU A 333 -12.93 16.57 18.50
CA LEU A 333 -13.70 17.26 17.47
C LEU A 333 -14.87 16.38 16.99
N PHE A 334 -16.07 16.97 17.00
CA PHE A 334 -17.36 16.32 16.73
C PHE A 334 -18.07 16.88 15.49
N GLU A 335 -17.55 17.97 14.94
CA GLU A 335 -18.08 18.72 13.81
C GLU A 335 -16.96 18.90 12.78
N GLU A 336 -17.31 18.92 11.50
CA GLU A 336 -16.35 19.14 10.40
C GLU A 336 -15.58 20.45 10.58
N GLY A 337 -14.31 20.48 10.15
CA GLY A 337 -13.50 21.66 10.39
C GLY A 337 -12.06 21.54 9.92
N THR A 338 -11.21 22.37 10.51
CA THR A 338 -9.79 22.49 10.14
C THR A 338 -8.91 22.18 11.35
N VAL A 339 -7.90 21.34 11.14
CA VAL A 339 -6.76 21.18 12.05
C VAL A 339 -5.51 21.80 11.42
N GLN A 340 -4.66 22.41 12.24
CA GLN A 340 -3.43 23.05 11.77
C GLN A 340 -2.37 23.07 12.88
N SER A 341 -1.11 23.10 12.49
CA SER A 341 0.03 23.27 13.39
C SER A 341 0.00 24.62 14.11
N MET A 342 0.76 24.75 15.21
CA MET A 342 0.88 26.02 15.93
C MET A 342 1.37 27.14 15.01
N HIS A 343 0.81 28.33 15.21
CA HIS A 343 1.13 29.57 14.51
C HIS A 343 0.96 29.56 12.98
N TYR A 344 0.45 28.47 12.37
CA TYR A 344 0.23 28.37 10.92
C TYR A 344 -0.41 29.65 10.33
N PRO A 345 0.16 30.25 9.27
CA PRO A 345 1.25 29.74 8.42
C PRO A 345 2.67 30.11 8.87
N GLU A 346 2.85 30.71 10.04
CA GLU A 346 4.17 30.90 10.66
C GLU A 346 4.72 29.56 11.17
N ALA A 347 6.00 29.52 11.52
CA ALA A 347 6.64 28.27 11.88
C ALA A 347 6.10 27.70 13.21
N TYR A 348 5.89 26.38 13.26
CA TYR A 348 5.61 25.70 14.53
C TYR A 348 6.86 25.71 15.44
N HIS A 349 6.69 25.31 16.70
CA HIS A 349 7.80 25.23 17.66
C HIS A 349 8.42 23.83 17.66
N ASN A 350 9.72 23.74 17.94
CA ASN A 350 10.41 22.49 18.24
C ASN A 350 9.76 21.84 19.48
N LEU A 351 9.80 20.51 19.59
CA LEU A 351 9.17 19.73 20.67
C LEU A 351 7.65 19.94 20.80
N ALA A 352 6.97 20.37 19.73
CA ALA A 352 5.52 20.47 19.70
C ALA A 352 4.87 19.07 19.58
N GLU A 353 3.91 18.79 20.48
CA GLU A 353 3.19 17.52 20.61
C GLU A 353 1.68 17.82 20.62
N CYS A 354 1.08 17.88 19.43
CA CYS A 354 -0.35 18.16 19.24
C CYS A 354 -1.10 16.86 18.95
N GLN A 355 -2.27 16.67 19.57
CA GLN A 355 -3.14 15.53 19.26
C GLN A 355 -4.59 16.02 19.08
N TRP A 356 -5.21 15.62 17.96
CA TRP A 356 -6.62 15.85 17.66
C TRP A 356 -7.31 14.52 17.41
N ILE A 357 -8.33 14.20 18.20
CA ILE A 357 -9.24 13.09 17.94
C ILE A 357 -10.44 13.64 17.19
N VAL A 358 -10.55 13.29 15.92
CA VAL A 358 -11.72 13.58 15.09
C VAL A 358 -12.66 12.39 15.15
N HIS A 359 -13.94 12.65 15.38
CA HIS A 359 -14.96 11.60 15.36
C HIS A 359 -16.20 12.05 14.57
N ALA A 360 -16.47 11.37 13.47
CA ALA A 360 -17.68 11.51 12.67
C ALA A 360 -18.92 10.93 13.36
N PRO A 361 -20.15 11.26 12.89
CA PRO A 361 -21.37 10.54 13.21
C PRO A 361 -21.30 9.04 12.90
N GLU A 362 -22.29 8.27 13.36
CA GLU A 362 -22.47 6.88 12.94
C GLU A 362 -22.66 6.79 11.41
N ASN A 363 -22.22 5.67 10.81
CA ASN A 363 -22.22 5.42 9.36
C ASN A 363 -21.44 6.45 8.52
N HIS A 364 -20.57 7.24 9.12
CA HIS A 364 -19.67 8.15 8.41
C HIS A 364 -18.21 7.78 8.65
N VAL A 365 -17.35 8.02 7.66
CA VAL A 365 -15.89 7.95 7.79
C VAL A 365 -15.27 9.35 7.75
N VAL A 366 -14.14 9.52 8.42
CA VAL A 366 -13.39 10.78 8.44
C VAL A 366 -12.44 10.83 7.25
N LYS A 367 -12.57 11.85 6.40
CA LYS A 367 -11.59 12.18 5.36
C LYS A 367 -10.79 13.41 5.76
N LEU A 368 -9.50 13.25 6.00
CA LEU A 368 -8.54 14.33 6.21
C LEU A 368 -7.87 14.71 4.89
N ALA A 369 -8.02 15.96 4.45
CA ALA A 369 -7.37 16.49 3.25
C ALA A 369 -6.44 17.65 3.62
N TYR A 370 -5.17 17.53 3.27
CA TYR A 370 -4.18 18.59 3.48
C TYR A 370 -4.33 19.68 2.42
N GLU A 371 -4.52 20.93 2.85
CA GLU A 371 -4.42 22.10 1.98
C GLU A 371 -2.98 22.61 1.87
N HIS A 372 -2.22 22.47 2.97
CA HIS A 372 -0.83 22.87 3.08
C HIS A 372 -0.08 21.88 3.97
N PHE A 373 1.18 21.58 3.63
CA PHE A 373 2.01 20.64 4.38
C PHE A 373 3.50 20.89 4.15
N GLU A 374 4.19 21.34 5.20
CA GLU A 374 5.64 21.50 5.25
C GLU A 374 6.13 21.16 6.66
N LEU A 375 6.78 20.00 6.80
CA LEU A 375 7.42 19.49 8.03
C LEU A 375 8.87 19.07 7.74
N GLU A 376 9.69 18.82 8.76
CA GLU A 376 11.04 18.26 8.55
C GLU A 376 10.97 16.91 7.82
N GLU A 377 11.72 16.76 6.72
CA GLU A 377 11.76 15.53 5.94
C GLU A 377 12.89 14.60 6.39
N ASN A 378 12.56 13.35 6.74
CA ASN A 378 13.55 12.30 6.92
C ASN A 378 13.09 10.96 6.32
N GLU A 379 14.02 10.01 6.20
CA GLU A 379 13.85 8.76 5.45
C GLU A 379 12.69 7.86 5.94
N ASP A 380 12.30 7.99 7.22
CA ASP A 380 11.23 7.22 7.88
C ASP A 380 10.12 8.11 8.52
N CYS A 381 10.10 9.42 8.23
CA CYS A 381 9.29 10.43 8.92
C CYS A 381 9.34 10.35 10.47
N SER A 382 10.54 10.14 11.03
CA SER A 382 10.78 9.96 12.47
C SER A 382 11.26 11.20 13.22
N TYR A 383 11.47 12.33 12.52
CA TYR A 383 11.66 13.65 13.13
C TYR A 383 10.27 14.30 13.28
N ASP A 384 9.98 15.31 12.48
CA ASP A 384 8.67 15.93 12.43
C ASP A 384 7.70 15.10 11.58
N SER A 385 6.50 14.85 12.12
CA SER A 385 5.49 14.09 11.38
C SER A 385 4.08 14.41 11.84
N VAL A 386 3.16 14.50 10.88
CA VAL A 386 1.74 14.23 11.14
C VAL A 386 1.51 12.75 10.89
N THR A 387 1.17 12.05 11.96
CA THR A 387 0.83 10.64 11.95
C THR A 387 -0.66 10.50 12.20
N VAL A 388 -1.36 9.79 11.32
CA VAL A 388 -2.80 9.54 11.38
C VAL A 388 -3.01 8.08 11.74
N TYR A 389 -3.79 7.85 12.79
CA TYR A 389 -4.10 6.52 13.33
C TYR A 389 -5.58 6.20 13.20
N GLU A 390 -5.87 4.92 12.96
CA GLU A 390 -7.22 4.36 12.80
C GLU A 390 -8.07 4.45 14.08
N ASN A 391 -7.39 4.45 15.23
CA ASN A 391 -7.99 4.49 16.55
C ASN A 391 -7.14 5.32 17.52
N VAL A 392 -7.74 5.65 18.67
CA VAL A 392 -7.07 6.43 19.72
C VAL A 392 -5.93 5.67 20.42
N ALA A 393 -5.86 4.35 20.24
CA ALA A 393 -4.82 3.49 20.81
C ALA A 393 -3.50 3.47 20.00
N LYS A 394 -3.46 4.15 18.84
CA LYS A 394 -2.29 4.22 17.92
C LYS A 394 -1.83 2.85 17.38
N GLU A 395 -2.66 1.82 17.43
CA GLU A 395 -2.31 0.43 17.05
C GLU A 395 -2.09 0.26 15.55
N LYS A 396 -2.84 1.02 14.74
CA LYS A 396 -2.78 1.00 13.27
C LYS A 396 -2.55 2.41 12.75
N GLU A 397 -1.31 2.67 12.34
CA GLU A 397 -0.92 3.85 11.58
C GLU A 397 -1.51 3.74 10.16
N ILE A 398 -2.41 4.66 9.78
CA ILE A 398 -3.02 4.69 8.42
C ILE A 398 -2.17 5.52 7.46
N ALA A 399 -1.54 6.58 7.98
CA ALA A 399 -0.61 7.41 7.24
C ALA A 399 0.38 8.07 8.19
N ARG A 400 1.65 8.14 7.79
CA ARG A 400 2.66 9.00 8.39
C ARG A 400 3.19 9.92 7.32
N SER A 401 3.28 11.21 7.62
CA SER A 401 3.61 12.22 6.63
C SER A 401 4.58 13.24 7.22
N CYS A 402 5.60 13.56 6.44
CA CYS A 402 6.63 14.53 6.73
C CYS A 402 7.13 15.16 5.41
N GLY A 403 7.96 16.19 5.49
CA GLY A 403 8.46 16.90 4.31
C GLY A 403 7.46 17.88 3.68
N PHE A 404 7.71 18.20 2.40
CA PHE A 404 7.18 19.40 1.71
C PHE A 404 6.17 19.10 0.61
N ALA A 405 5.88 17.83 0.37
CA ALA A 405 4.84 17.41 -0.56
C ALA A 405 3.51 17.31 0.21
N VAL A 406 2.45 17.93 -0.31
CA VAL A 406 1.09 17.78 0.25
C VAL A 406 0.71 16.30 0.19
N PRO A 407 0.48 15.62 1.33
CA PRO A 407 0.18 14.20 1.34
C PRO A 407 -1.16 13.90 0.66
N ALA A 408 -1.32 12.67 0.20
CA ALA A 408 -2.60 12.19 -0.28
C ALA A 408 -3.67 12.31 0.84
N PRO A 409 -4.93 12.66 0.53
CA PRO A 409 -6.00 12.67 1.52
C PRO A 409 -6.13 11.31 2.20
N VAL A 410 -6.19 11.33 3.53
CA VAL A 410 -6.28 10.13 4.37
C VAL A 410 -7.74 9.88 4.69
N LEU A 411 -8.21 8.65 4.49
CA LEU A 411 -9.57 8.22 4.83
C LEU A 411 -9.48 7.18 5.95
N SER A 412 -10.23 7.38 7.04
CA SER A 412 -10.40 6.32 8.04
C SER A 412 -11.34 5.24 7.54
N SER A 413 -11.14 4.02 8.02
CA SER A 413 -12.10 2.91 7.87
C SER A 413 -13.16 2.87 8.97
N SER A 414 -12.97 3.66 10.04
CA SER A 414 -13.96 3.87 11.11
C SER A 414 -14.50 5.30 11.12
N ASN A 415 -15.48 5.58 11.98
CA ASN A 415 -15.93 6.95 12.27
C ASN A 415 -14.97 7.76 13.14
N THR A 416 -13.78 7.24 13.44
CA THR A 416 -12.79 7.85 14.33
C THR A 416 -11.44 7.97 13.64
N MET A 417 -10.74 9.07 13.89
CA MET A 417 -9.39 9.33 13.38
C MET A 417 -8.59 10.11 14.41
N LEU A 418 -7.44 9.58 14.84
CA LEU A 418 -6.49 10.33 15.67
C LEU A 418 -5.41 10.93 14.78
N ILE A 419 -5.30 12.25 14.80
CA ILE A 419 -4.27 13.04 14.12
C ILE A 419 -3.26 13.47 15.18
N HIS A 420 -2.04 12.95 15.09
CA HIS A 420 -0.94 13.25 16.00
C HIS A 420 0.15 14.00 15.23
N PHE A 421 0.38 15.26 15.60
CA PHE A 421 1.52 16.02 15.10
C PHE A 421 2.62 16.06 16.16
N HIS A 422 3.79 15.55 15.79
CA HIS A 422 5.02 15.55 16.57
C HIS A 422 6.09 16.38 15.84
N SER A 423 6.93 17.07 16.61
CA SER A 423 8.17 17.67 16.12
C SER A 423 9.33 17.47 17.08
N ASP A 424 10.55 17.37 16.55
CA ASP A 424 11.77 17.07 17.32
C ASP A 424 12.43 18.34 17.91
N GLU A 425 13.65 18.22 18.44
CA GLU A 425 14.39 19.35 19.02
C GLU A 425 14.88 20.38 17.97
N THR A 426 14.68 20.14 16.67
CA THR A 426 15.27 20.89 15.54
C THR A 426 14.27 21.18 14.40
N GLU A 427 14.77 21.82 13.32
CA GLU A 427 14.13 22.20 12.04
C GLU A 427 12.59 22.26 11.97
N THR A 428 12.00 23.36 12.43
CA THR A 428 10.58 23.65 12.19
C THR A 428 10.32 24.33 10.84
N TYR A 429 9.06 24.28 10.40
CA TYR A 429 8.59 24.76 9.11
C TYR A 429 7.23 25.43 9.26
N SER A 430 6.65 25.95 8.17
CA SER A 430 5.30 26.57 8.19
C SER A 430 4.19 25.61 8.64
N GLY A 431 4.49 24.31 8.66
CA GLY A 431 3.61 23.28 9.19
C GLY A 431 2.51 22.90 8.23
N PHE A 432 1.38 22.49 8.78
CA PHE A 432 0.27 21.97 8.01
C PHE A 432 -1.04 22.67 8.34
N LYS A 433 -1.91 22.71 7.33
CA LYS A 433 -3.33 23.00 7.48
C LYS A 433 -4.09 21.95 6.70
N ALA A 434 -4.98 21.25 7.39
CA ALA A 434 -5.80 20.19 6.83
C ALA A 434 -7.26 20.41 7.22
N VAL A 435 -8.15 20.15 6.26
CA VAL A 435 -9.60 20.18 6.48
C VAL A 435 -10.07 18.73 6.56
N PHE A 436 -10.93 18.44 7.52
CA PHE A 436 -11.54 17.12 7.67
C PHE A 436 -13.05 17.20 7.47
N PHE A 437 -13.57 16.18 6.79
CA PHE A 437 -14.97 16.04 6.40
C PHE A 437 -15.48 14.66 6.82
N PHE A 438 -16.79 14.55 7.01
CA PHE A 438 -17.48 13.30 7.31
C PHE A 438 -18.20 12.83 6.04
N ILE A 439 -17.84 11.64 5.55
CA ILE A 439 -18.44 11.06 4.34
C ILE A 439 -19.35 9.93 4.78
N ASP A 440 -20.64 10.00 4.41
CA ASP A 440 -21.57 8.89 4.62
C ASP A 440 -21.09 7.67 3.83
N VAL A 441 -21.05 6.51 4.49
CA VAL A 441 -20.62 5.24 3.87
C VAL A 441 -21.54 4.84 2.71
N ALA A 442 -22.79 5.32 2.68
CA ALA A 442 -23.67 5.16 1.52
C ALA A 442 -23.20 5.95 0.30
N ASP A 443 -22.68 7.18 0.45
CA ASP A 443 -22.26 8.03 -0.68
C ASP A 443 -20.98 7.52 -1.36
N LEU A 444 -20.14 6.78 -0.62
CA LEU A 444 -19.03 6.01 -1.20
C LEU A 444 -19.49 4.92 -2.19
N ASN A 445 -20.77 4.53 -2.16
CA ASN A 445 -21.37 3.50 -3.02
C ASN A 445 -22.19 4.05 -4.20
N VAL A 446 -22.29 5.38 -4.40
CA VAL A 446 -23.24 5.99 -5.36
C VAL A 446 -22.68 6.21 -6.78
N THR A 447 -21.36 6.10 -6.99
CA THR A 447 -20.75 6.35 -8.33
C THR A 447 -20.93 5.19 -9.32
N ASN A 448 -22.17 4.83 -9.63
CA ASN A 448 -22.51 4.01 -10.79
C ASN A 448 -23.94 4.30 -11.33
N SER A 449 -24.18 5.54 -11.79
CA SER A 449 -25.31 5.86 -12.69
C SER A 449 -25.09 7.15 -13.52
N SER A 450 -24.65 6.96 -14.77
CA SER A 450 -24.80 7.79 -15.98
C SER A 450 -24.65 9.33 -15.99
N SER A 451 -23.87 9.81 -16.97
CA SER A 451 -23.51 11.20 -17.27
C SER A 451 -24.62 12.07 -17.90
N GLY A 452 -24.53 13.40 -17.72
CA GLY A 452 -25.21 14.39 -18.59
C GLY A 452 -24.97 15.85 -18.18
N VAL A 453 -24.43 16.68 -19.09
CA VAL A 453 -24.27 18.14 -18.92
C VAL A 453 -25.13 18.87 -19.95
N ILE A 454 -26.08 19.71 -19.51
CA ILE A 454 -26.64 20.87 -20.24
C ILE A 454 -26.94 21.99 -19.22
N LEU A 455 -26.71 23.25 -19.59
CA LEU A 455 -26.89 24.47 -18.76
C LEU A 455 -28.26 25.14 -18.96
N GLU A 456 -28.76 25.79 -17.88
CA GLU A 456 -29.64 26.98 -17.83
C GLU A 456 -31.04 26.93 -18.52
N GLU A 457 -32.15 27.53 -18.06
CA GLU A 457 -32.49 28.30 -16.83
C GLU A 457 -34.05 28.39 -16.65
N ILE A 458 -34.52 28.76 -15.45
CA ILE A 458 -35.79 29.49 -15.12
C ILE A 458 -37.19 28.78 -15.08
N SER A 459 -37.85 29.00 -13.93
CA SER A 459 -39.31 29.13 -13.63
C SER A 459 -40.16 27.95 -13.09
N GLU A 460 -40.96 28.30 -12.07
CA GLU A 460 -41.92 27.50 -11.27
C GLU A 460 -43.38 27.54 -11.86
N PRO A 461 -44.44 27.05 -11.18
CA PRO A 461 -44.78 25.62 -10.99
C PRO A 461 -46.27 25.29 -11.32
N ALA A 462 -46.68 24.04 -11.00
CA ALA A 462 -47.98 23.63 -10.43
C ALA A 462 -48.95 22.71 -11.24
N ASN A 463 -49.63 21.87 -10.45
CA ASN A 463 -50.93 21.18 -10.60
C ASN A 463 -51.06 19.78 -11.25
N GLU A 464 -51.33 18.83 -10.34
CA GLU A 464 -52.23 17.66 -10.35
C GLU A 464 -53.19 17.48 -11.55
N THR A 465 -53.37 16.23 -12.03
CA THR A 465 -54.52 15.35 -11.67
C THR A 465 -54.57 14.00 -12.41
N ASP A 466 -55.17 13.02 -11.73
CA ASP A 466 -55.87 11.80 -12.19
C ASP A 466 -55.18 10.56 -12.83
N MET A 467 -55.54 9.42 -12.22
CA MET A 467 -55.43 8.00 -12.62
C MET A 467 -56.77 7.55 -13.29
N PRO A 468 -57.03 6.26 -13.62
CA PRO A 468 -56.18 5.10 -13.92
C PRO A 468 -56.57 4.33 -15.22
N GLY A 469 -55.74 3.39 -15.69
CA GLY A 469 -56.14 2.45 -16.78
C GLY A 469 -55.23 1.24 -16.98
N LYS A 470 -55.70 0.04 -16.60
CA LYS A 470 -55.01 -1.27 -16.74
C LYS A 470 -54.62 -1.62 -18.19
N TYR A 471 -53.43 -2.21 -18.36
CA TYR A 471 -53.24 -3.54 -19.00
C TYR A 471 -51.96 -4.18 -18.46
N ALA A 472 -51.93 -5.50 -18.28
CA ALA A 472 -50.76 -6.25 -17.80
C ALA A 472 -50.15 -7.09 -18.92
N SER A 473 -48.82 -7.06 -19.04
CA SER A 473 -48.01 -7.89 -19.95
C SER A 473 -46.84 -8.55 -19.19
N PRO A 474 -46.30 -9.68 -19.69
CA PRO A 474 -45.46 -10.55 -18.87
C PRO A 474 -43.95 -10.28 -19.02
N GLU A 475 -43.35 -9.55 -18.09
CA GLU A 475 -41.87 -9.40 -18.00
C GLU A 475 -41.28 -9.70 -16.60
N THR A 476 -42.10 -10.07 -15.60
CA THR A 476 -41.64 -10.44 -14.25
C THR A 476 -41.10 -11.88 -14.17
N LEU A 477 -40.08 -12.23 -14.97
CA LEU A 477 -39.51 -13.59 -14.99
C LEU A 477 -38.02 -13.71 -15.36
N PHE A 478 -37.21 -12.67 -15.15
CA PHE A 478 -35.73 -12.80 -15.15
C PHE A 478 -35.09 -11.93 -14.07
N ASN A 479 -34.94 -12.48 -12.86
CA ASN A 479 -34.03 -11.98 -11.82
C ASN A 479 -33.70 -13.13 -10.85
N ASN A 480 -32.76 -13.97 -11.25
CA ASN A 480 -32.08 -14.97 -10.42
C ASN A 480 -30.70 -15.19 -11.05
N HIS A 481 -29.65 -14.88 -10.27
CA HIS A 481 -28.20 -15.09 -10.45
C HIS A 481 -27.48 -13.78 -10.07
N LYS A 482 -27.00 -13.72 -8.81
CA LYS A 482 -26.37 -12.53 -8.22
C LYS A 482 -25.34 -12.91 -7.14
N GLU A 483 -24.55 -13.94 -7.43
CA GLU A 483 -23.62 -14.60 -6.47
C GLU A 483 -22.14 -14.65 -6.93
N ASP A 484 -21.80 -14.10 -8.10
CA ASP A 484 -20.43 -14.12 -8.67
C ASP A 484 -19.90 -12.71 -9.06
N ASP A 485 -20.51 -11.61 -8.58
CA ASP A 485 -20.19 -10.24 -9.03
C ASP A 485 -18.87 -9.65 -8.46
N ASN A 486 -18.21 -10.32 -7.50
CA ASN A 486 -16.91 -9.88 -6.97
C ASN A 486 -15.76 -10.64 -7.65
N CYS A 487 -14.94 -9.93 -8.44
CA CYS A 487 -13.79 -10.48 -9.14
C CYS A 487 -12.62 -9.47 -9.17
N GLY A 488 -11.40 -9.92 -9.48
CA GLY A 488 -10.25 -9.05 -9.73
C GLY A 488 -9.69 -8.32 -8.49
N LEU A 489 -10.17 -8.63 -7.29
CA LEU A 489 -9.73 -8.03 -6.04
C LEU A 489 -8.58 -8.83 -5.42
N ALA A 490 -7.45 -8.16 -5.14
CA ALA A 490 -6.30 -8.75 -4.46
C ALA A 490 -6.32 -8.37 -2.96
N SER A 491 -6.78 -9.30 -2.12
CA SER A 491 -6.94 -9.08 -0.67
C SER A 491 -5.59 -8.84 0.04
N ASN A 492 -4.49 -9.36 -0.51
CA ASN A 492 -3.13 -8.90 -0.24
C ASN A 492 -2.65 -8.01 -1.40
N GLN A 493 -2.43 -6.72 -1.13
CA GLN A 493 -2.04 -5.77 -2.17
C GLN A 493 -0.62 -6.06 -2.73
N PRO A 494 -0.44 -6.23 -4.06
CA PRO A 494 0.86 -6.56 -4.65
C PRO A 494 1.84 -5.39 -4.55
N ARG A 495 2.97 -5.62 -3.87
CA ARG A 495 4.04 -4.64 -3.70
C ARG A 495 5.14 -4.87 -4.74
N PHE A 496 5.62 -3.80 -5.35
CA PHE A 496 6.76 -3.82 -6.27
C PHE A 496 7.95 -3.14 -5.59
N LEU A 497 8.91 -3.92 -5.09
CA LEU A 497 9.98 -3.43 -4.20
C LEU A 497 11.14 -2.77 -4.95
N PHE A 498 11.29 -3.05 -6.25
CA PHE A 498 12.39 -2.54 -7.06
C PHE A 498 11.90 -1.93 -8.38
N SER A 499 12.15 -0.63 -8.57
CA SER A 499 11.77 0.11 -9.78
C SER A 499 12.60 -0.23 -11.04
N ARG A 500 13.42 -1.29 -11.03
CA ARG A 500 14.48 -1.48 -12.06
C ARG A 500 15.03 -2.90 -12.31
N ILE A 501 14.27 -3.98 -12.10
CA ILE A 501 14.78 -5.37 -12.29
C ILE A 501 14.38 -5.99 -13.65
N VAL A 502 15.20 -6.95 -14.10
CA VAL A 502 15.12 -7.75 -15.33
C VAL A 502 14.76 -9.18 -14.95
N GLY A 503 13.86 -9.85 -15.68
CA GLY A 503 13.50 -11.26 -15.44
C GLY A 503 12.42 -11.54 -14.39
N GLY A 504 11.64 -10.53 -13.97
CA GLY A 504 10.62 -10.65 -12.92
C GLY A 504 11.18 -10.55 -11.50
N GLU A 505 10.31 -10.33 -10.53
CA GLU A 505 10.62 -10.38 -9.09
C GLU A 505 9.72 -11.41 -8.38
N GLU A 506 10.13 -11.91 -7.23
CA GLU A 506 9.28 -12.81 -6.43
C GLU A 506 8.00 -12.06 -6.05
N ALA A 507 6.84 -12.67 -6.29
CA ALA A 507 5.56 -12.08 -5.92
C ALA A 507 5.44 -11.98 -4.39
N VAL A 508 4.66 -11.02 -3.88
CA VAL A 508 4.25 -11.07 -2.46
C VAL A 508 3.36 -12.30 -2.28
N PRO A 509 3.61 -13.18 -1.29
CA PRO A 509 2.78 -14.37 -1.07
C PRO A 509 1.28 -14.04 -1.04
N TYR A 510 0.52 -14.79 -1.85
CA TYR A 510 -0.93 -14.65 -2.03
C TYR A 510 -1.44 -13.30 -2.58
N SER A 511 -0.58 -12.45 -3.16
CA SER A 511 -1.01 -11.17 -3.77
C SER A 511 -1.73 -11.32 -5.13
N TRP A 512 -1.81 -12.53 -5.66
CA TRP A 512 -2.45 -12.86 -6.94
C TRP A 512 -3.41 -14.05 -6.77
N PRO A 513 -4.57 -13.87 -6.12
CA PRO A 513 -5.41 -14.97 -5.63
C PRO A 513 -6.13 -15.76 -6.73
N TRP A 514 -6.09 -15.30 -7.98
CA TRP A 514 -6.57 -16.03 -9.17
C TRP A 514 -5.51 -16.91 -9.82
N GLN A 515 -4.25 -16.86 -9.41
CA GLN A 515 -3.18 -17.64 -10.02
C GLN A 515 -3.40 -19.14 -9.77
N ALA A 516 -3.47 -19.91 -10.85
CA ALA A 516 -3.55 -21.37 -10.82
C ALA A 516 -2.29 -22.04 -11.39
N SER A 517 -1.98 -23.22 -10.87
CA SER A 517 -0.92 -24.13 -11.31
C SER A 517 -1.57 -25.42 -11.83
N LEU A 518 -1.39 -25.73 -13.11
CA LEU A 518 -1.84 -26.99 -13.71
C LEU A 518 -0.72 -28.03 -13.62
N GLN A 519 -1.05 -29.19 -13.08
CA GLN A 519 -0.10 -30.25 -12.75
C GLN A 519 -0.54 -31.62 -13.31
N ILE A 520 0.43 -32.48 -13.61
CA ILE A 520 0.24 -33.91 -13.88
C ILE A 520 1.09 -34.68 -12.88
N LEU A 521 0.50 -35.62 -12.12
CA LEU A 521 1.23 -36.41 -11.10
C LEU A 521 2.02 -35.54 -10.10
N ASP A 522 1.45 -34.39 -9.73
CA ASP A 522 2.04 -33.38 -8.85
C ASP A 522 3.32 -32.68 -9.41
N GLU A 523 3.66 -32.90 -10.69
CA GLU A 523 4.63 -32.08 -11.45
C GLU A 523 3.92 -30.92 -12.16
N TYR A 524 4.48 -29.70 -12.02
CA TYR A 524 3.97 -28.50 -12.69
C TYR A 524 4.17 -28.54 -14.21
N ILE A 525 3.12 -28.17 -14.96
CA ILE A 525 3.14 -28.13 -16.43
C ILE A 525 2.94 -26.71 -16.96
N CYS A 526 1.91 -25.99 -16.48
CA CYS A 526 1.48 -24.69 -16.99
C CYS A 526 0.79 -23.85 -15.90
N GLY A 527 0.66 -22.55 -16.15
CA GLY A 527 -0.20 -21.65 -15.39
C GLY A 527 -1.67 -21.71 -15.82
N GLY A 528 -2.52 -21.03 -15.06
CA GLY A 528 -3.93 -20.79 -15.35
C GLY A 528 -4.48 -19.65 -14.51
N ALA A 529 -5.74 -19.29 -14.73
CA ALA A 529 -6.45 -18.27 -13.97
C ALA A 529 -7.83 -18.77 -13.49
N VAL A 530 -8.18 -18.49 -12.23
CA VAL A 530 -9.49 -18.80 -11.64
C VAL A 530 -10.55 -17.85 -12.22
N LEU A 531 -11.58 -18.39 -12.87
CA LEU A 531 -12.72 -17.61 -13.37
C LEU A 531 -13.95 -17.76 -12.48
N THR A 532 -14.25 -18.98 -12.03
CA THR A 532 -15.29 -19.25 -11.02
C THR A 532 -14.85 -20.37 -10.10
N ARG A 533 -15.71 -20.76 -9.13
CA ARG A 533 -15.40 -21.85 -8.20
C ARG A 533 -15.09 -23.17 -8.91
N THR A 534 -15.64 -23.42 -10.09
CA THR A 534 -15.44 -24.70 -10.83
C THR A 534 -14.69 -24.55 -12.15
N TRP A 535 -14.37 -23.33 -12.58
CA TRP A 535 -13.80 -23.08 -13.90
C TRP A 535 -12.48 -22.31 -13.84
N ILE A 536 -11.46 -22.89 -14.49
CA ILE A 536 -10.13 -22.32 -14.71
C ILE A 536 -9.95 -22.09 -16.20
N VAL A 537 -9.25 -21.03 -16.60
CA VAL A 537 -8.82 -20.80 -17.98
C VAL A 537 -7.30 -20.92 -18.11
N THR A 538 -6.82 -21.44 -19.23
CA THR A 538 -5.40 -21.68 -19.54
C THR A 538 -5.19 -21.69 -21.07
N ALA A 539 -3.96 -21.92 -21.52
CA ALA A 539 -3.63 -22.11 -22.93
C ALA A 539 -3.98 -23.55 -23.40
N ALA A 540 -4.52 -23.68 -24.61
CA ALA A 540 -4.94 -24.98 -25.16
C ALA A 540 -3.76 -25.92 -25.44
N HIS A 541 -2.59 -25.38 -25.81
CA HIS A 541 -1.39 -26.18 -26.07
C HIS A 541 -0.91 -26.96 -24.83
N CYS A 542 -1.14 -26.43 -23.61
CA CYS A 542 -0.80 -27.10 -22.35
C CYS A 542 -1.48 -28.46 -22.20
N LEU A 543 -2.74 -28.57 -22.65
CA LEU A 543 -3.61 -29.72 -22.46
C LEU A 543 -3.51 -30.74 -23.60
N LYS A 544 -2.65 -30.48 -24.60
CA LYS A 544 -2.62 -31.21 -25.88
C LYS A 544 -1.81 -32.52 -25.88
N LYS A 545 -1.29 -32.96 -24.72
CA LYS A 545 -0.68 -34.29 -24.58
C LYS A 545 -1.79 -35.35 -24.69
N GLU A 546 -1.57 -36.36 -25.55
CA GLU A 546 -2.55 -37.38 -25.93
C GLU A 546 -3.37 -37.89 -24.74
N GLY A 547 -4.68 -38.15 -24.94
CA GLY A 547 -5.70 -38.39 -23.91
C GLY A 547 -5.53 -39.59 -22.96
N LYS A 548 -4.32 -40.16 -22.88
CA LYS A 548 -3.86 -41.18 -21.93
C LYS A 548 -3.77 -40.70 -20.47
N TYR A 549 -3.83 -39.39 -20.23
CA TYR A 549 -3.54 -38.77 -18.93
C TYR A 549 -4.66 -37.85 -18.42
N GLN A 550 -5.87 -37.91 -18.98
CA GLN A 550 -6.98 -37.03 -18.57
C GLN A 550 -7.26 -37.12 -17.06
N ASP A 551 -7.28 -38.34 -16.50
CA ASP A 551 -7.53 -38.60 -15.08
C ASP A 551 -6.38 -38.17 -14.13
N LEU A 552 -5.23 -37.75 -14.66
CA LEU A 552 -4.05 -37.37 -13.88
C LEU A 552 -3.86 -35.86 -13.72
N TRP A 553 -4.67 -35.05 -14.43
CA TRP A 553 -4.60 -33.60 -14.36
C TRP A 553 -5.18 -33.08 -13.04
N ARG A 554 -4.45 -32.15 -12.43
CA ARG A 554 -4.85 -31.42 -11.23
C ARG A 554 -4.64 -29.93 -11.41
N VAL A 555 -5.45 -29.15 -10.71
CA VAL A 555 -5.22 -27.72 -10.49
C VAL A 555 -4.86 -27.51 -9.03
N VAL A 556 -3.88 -26.65 -8.79
CA VAL A 556 -3.48 -26.16 -7.47
C VAL A 556 -3.58 -24.63 -7.47
N VAL A 557 -4.26 -24.08 -6.47
CA VAL A 557 -4.38 -22.62 -6.22
C VAL A 557 -3.99 -22.32 -4.77
N ALA A 558 -3.77 -21.04 -4.43
CA ALA A 558 -3.21 -20.61 -3.14
C ALA A 558 -1.90 -21.36 -2.79
N THR A 559 -0.97 -21.39 -3.74
CA THR A 559 0.41 -21.86 -3.53
C THR A 559 1.34 -20.72 -3.94
N HIS A 560 2.37 -20.45 -3.13
CA HIS A 560 3.44 -19.52 -3.49
C HIS A 560 4.69 -20.26 -3.96
N ASP A 561 5.14 -21.27 -3.21
CA ASP A 561 6.23 -22.17 -3.58
C ASP A 561 5.71 -23.59 -3.92
N LEU A 562 5.99 -24.06 -5.14
CA LEU A 562 5.58 -25.37 -5.67
C LEU A 562 6.23 -26.58 -4.95
N LYS A 563 7.28 -26.37 -4.15
CA LYS A 563 7.97 -27.41 -3.37
C LYS A 563 7.52 -27.47 -1.90
N GLU A 564 6.85 -26.42 -1.40
CA GLU A 564 6.37 -26.37 -0.03
C GLU A 564 4.87 -26.72 0.02
N GLN A 565 4.49 -27.55 1.00
CA GLN A 565 3.10 -27.96 1.16
C GLN A 565 2.34 -26.94 2.02
N ASP A 566 1.93 -25.87 1.35
CA ASP A 566 1.16 -24.77 1.92
C ASP A 566 -0.21 -25.23 2.45
N GLN A 567 -0.54 -24.88 3.69
CA GLN A 567 -1.81 -25.23 4.34
C GLN A 567 -3.02 -24.53 3.69
N SER A 568 -2.80 -23.39 3.02
CA SER A 568 -3.84 -22.67 2.29
C SER A 568 -4.11 -23.24 0.89
N SER A 569 -3.23 -24.12 0.39
CA SER A 569 -3.31 -24.61 -0.99
C SER A 569 -4.49 -25.55 -1.23
N GLN A 570 -5.29 -25.24 -2.25
CA GLN A 570 -6.41 -26.08 -2.67
C GLN A 570 -6.02 -26.87 -3.92
N LYS A 571 -6.03 -28.20 -3.79
CA LYS A 571 -5.84 -29.13 -4.90
C LYS A 571 -7.20 -29.64 -5.37
N ARG A 572 -7.43 -29.67 -6.69
CA ARG A 572 -8.65 -30.18 -7.33
C ARG A 572 -8.29 -31.05 -8.53
N LEU A 573 -9.02 -32.14 -8.74
CA LEU A 573 -8.91 -32.94 -9.96
C LEU A 573 -9.62 -32.22 -11.12
N VAL A 574 -9.13 -32.43 -12.33
CA VAL A 574 -9.80 -31.97 -13.55
C VAL A 574 -10.89 -32.97 -13.93
N LYS A 575 -12.12 -32.48 -14.06
CA LYS A 575 -13.29 -33.26 -14.50
C LYS A 575 -13.32 -33.40 -16.03
N GLN A 576 -13.05 -32.30 -16.72
CA GLN A 576 -12.89 -32.25 -18.17
C GLN A 576 -12.16 -30.95 -18.56
N TYR A 577 -11.66 -30.90 -19.78
CA TYR A 577 -11.17 -29.68 -20.39
C TYR A 577 -11.69 -29.51 -21.81
N ILE A 578 -11.83 -28.25 -22.21
CA ILE A 578 -12.46 -27.82 -23.45
C ILE A 578 -11.51 -26.82 -24.10
N ALA A 579 -10.71 -27.28 -25.06
CA ALA A 579 -9.96 -26.39 -25.95
C ALA A 579 -10.91 -25.70 -26.93
N HIS A 580 -10.60 -24.47 -27.31
CA HIS A 580 -11.38 -23.76 -28.33
C HIS A 580 -11.45 -24.59 -29.63
N PRO A 581 -12.63 -24.73 -30.29
CA PRO A 581 -12.77 -25.58 -31.47
C PRO A 581 -11.88 -25.14 -32.64
N ASP A 582 -11.62 -23.83 -32.76
CA ASP A 582 -10.74 -23.26 -33.78
C ASP A 582 -9.24 -23.24 -33.38
N PHE A 583 -8.86 -23.91 -32.27
CA PHE A 583 -7.46 -23.96 -31.83
C PHE A 583 -6.57 -24.64 -32.87
N ASN A 584 -5.73 -23.85 -33.55
CA ASN A 584 -4.84 -24.32 -34.59
C ASN A 584 -3.43 -24.53 -34.04
N THR A 585 -2.98 -25.77 -34.00
CA THR A 585 -1.74 -26.11 -33.29
C THR A 585 -0.46 -25.95 -34.11
N SER A 586 -0.57 -25.43 -35.34
CA SER A 586 0.56 -25.06 -36.19
C SER A 586 0.79 -23.55 -36.20
N THR A 587 -0.25 -22.75 -35.94
CA THR A 587 -0.18 -21.29 -35.86
C THR A 587 -0.32 -20.75 -34.43
N LEU A 588 -0.77 -21.60 -33.50
CA LEU A 588 -1.21 -21.27 -32.14
C LEU A 588 -2.37 -20.25 -32.10
N ASP A 589 -3.13 -20.14 -33.18
CA ASP A 589 -4.36 -19.34 -33.23
C ASP A 589 -5.47 -19.97 -32.39
N SER A 590 -6.22 -19.14 -31.67
CA SER A 590 -7.21 -19.56 -30.65
C SER A 590 -6.65 -20.48 -29.56
N ASP A 591 -5.43 -20.23 -29.08
CA ASP A 591 -4.79 -20.96 -27.98
C ASP A 591 -5.39 -20.61 -26.61
N ILE A 592 -6.60 -21.09 -26.36
CA ILE A 592 -7.35 -20.94 -25.11
C ILE A 592 -8.15 -22.21 -24.80
N ALA A 593 -8.16 -22.60 -23.54
CA ALA A 593 -8.93 -23.73 -23.04
C ALA A 593 -9.54 -23.45 -21.67
N LEU A 594 -10.73 -24.01 -21.45
CA LEU A 594 -11.40 -24.06 -20.15
C LEU A 594 -11.16 -25.41 -19.49
N VAL A 595 -10.99 -25.41 -18.18
CA VAL A 595 -10.79 -26.60 -17.35
C VAL A 595 -11.87 -26.59 -16.27
N GLU A 596 -12.74 -27.60 -16.29
CA GLU A 596 -13.76 -27.82 -15.27
C GLU A 596 -13.17 -28.68 -14.14
N LEU A 597 -13.36 -28.26 -12.89
CA LEU A 597 -12.91 -28.98 -11.71
C LEU A 597 -13.95 -30.01 -11.26
N THR A 598 -13.51 -31.11 -10.64
CA THR A 598 -14.43 -32.12 -10.08
C THR A 598 -15.20 -31.61 -8.86
N GLU A 599 -14.59 -30.70 -8.12
CA GLU A 599 -15.11 -30.11 -6.88
C GLU A 599 -14.83 -28.59 -6.89
N PRO A 600 -15.71 -27.76 -6.34
CA PRO A 600 -15.54 -26.31 -6.32
C PRO A 600 -14.36 -25.87 -5.43
N LEU A 601 -13.79 -24.72 -5.77
CA LEU A 601 -12.86 -23.94 -4.97
C LEU A 601 -13.61 -23.16 -3.88
N GLU A 602 -12.99 -23.10 -2.71
CA GLU A 602 -13.42 -22.29 -1.59
C GLU A 602 -12.77 -20.91 -1.73
N PHE A 603 -13.52 -19.93 -2.24
CA PHE A 603 -13.04 -18.55 -2.29
C PHE A 603 -12.81 -17.99 -0.89
N ASN A 604 -11.66 -17.37 -0.70
CA ASN A 604 -11.18 -16.80 0.55
C ASN A 604 -10.10 -15.74 0.25
N HIS A 605 -9.34 -15.29 1.26
CA HIS A 605 -8.28 -14.28 1.10
C HIS A 605 -7.17 -14.67 0.10
N TYR A 606 -6.97 -15.98 -0.14
CA TYR A 606 -5.89 -16.55 -0.94
C TYR A 606 -6.35 -17.10 -2.30
N VAL A 607 -7.66 -17.34 -2.47
CA VAL A 607 -8.28 -17.86 -3.71
C VAL A 607 -9.48 -16.99 -4.06
N HIS A 608 -9.41 -16.28 -5.19
CA HIS A 608 -10.47 -15.38 -5.65
C HIS A 608 -10.44 -15.26 -7.17
N PRO A 609 -11.58 -15.20 -7.89
CA PRO A 609 -11.59 -15.10 -9.34
C PRO A 609 -11.07 -13.75 -9.85
N VAL A 610 -10.50 -13.76 -11.06
CA VAL A 610 -10.15 -12.55 -11.82
C VAL A 610 -11.33 -12.13 -12.71
N CYS A 611 -11.51 -10.82 -12.94
CA CYS A 611 -12.57 -10.36 -13.84
C CYS A 611 -12.26 -10.70 -15.30
N LEU A 612 -13.30 -11.07 -16.04
CA LEU A 612 -13.22 -11.16 -17.51
C LEU A 612 -13.36 -9.76 -18.14
N PRO A 613 -12.67 -9.48 -19.25
CA PRO A 613 -12.88 -8.28 -20.05
C PRO A 613 -14.23 -8.31 -20.77
N GLU A 614 -14.69 -7.14 -21.23
CA GLU A 614 -15.85 -7.09 -22.14
C GLU A 614 -15.51 -7.74 -23.49
N GLN A 615 -16.53 -8.25 -24.19
CA GLN A 615 -16.35 -8.84 -25.51
C GLN A 615 -15.77 -7.80 -26.49
N ASP A 616 -14.64 -8.16 -27.11
CA ASP A 616 -13.85 -7.31 -28.01
C ASP A 616 -13.33 -5.98 -27.38
N GLU A 617 -13.19 -5.90 -26.05
CA GLU A 617 -12.54 -4.78 -25.34
C GLU A 617 -11.13 -4.52 -25.91
N LYS A 618 -10.88 -3.28 -26.35
CA LYS A 618 -9.56 -2.87 -26.86
C LYS A 618 -8.63 -2.46 -25.73
N ILE A 619 -7.49 -3.14 -25.65
CA ILE A 619 -6.44 -2.83 -24.69
C ILE A 619 -5.54 -1.72 -25.25
N GLU A 620 -5.47 -0.59 -24.56
CA GLU A 620 -4.63 0.55 -24.97
C GLU A 620 -3.14 0.19 -25.04
N PRO A 621 -2.43 0.52 -26.14
CA PRO A 621 -0.98 0.37 -26.21
C PRO A 621 -0.26 1.15 -25.11
N SER A 622 0.88 0.63 -24.65
CA SER A 622 1.64 1.15 -23.50
C SER A 622 0.93 1.08 -22.13
N ARG A 623 -0.31 0.57 -22.03
CA ARG A 623 -0.93 0.20 -20.74
C ARG A 623 0.00 -0.80 -20.04
N ILE A 624 0.31 -0.54 -18.77
CA ILE A 624 1.14 -1.44 -17.97
C ILE A 624 0.25 -2.48 -17.31
N CYS A 625 0.48 -3.74 -17.66
CA CYS A 625 -0.20 -4.90 -17.11
C CYS A 625 0.82 -5.78 -16.37
N VAL A 626 0.35 -6.79 -15.64
CA VAL A 626 1.19 -7.69 -14.84
C VAL A 626 1.01 -9.12 -15.34
N ILE A 627 2.12 -9.84 -15.50
CA ILE A 627 2.15 -11.28 -15.72
C ILE A 627 2.67 -12.00 -14.48
N THR A 628 2.14 -13.20 -14.23
CA THR A 628 2.52 -14.03 -13.07
C THR A 628 2.67 -15.50 -13.44
N GLY A 629 3.65 -16.17 -12.84
CA GLY A 629 3.95 -17.58 -13.13
C GLY A 629 5.18 -18.16 -12.43
N TRP A 630 5.46 -19.43 -12.72
CA TRP A 630 6.57 -20.23 -12.16
C TRP A 630 7.53 -20.75 -13.24
N GLY A 631 7.57 -20.09 -14.39
CA GLY A 631 8.49 -20.40 -15.48
C GLY A 631 9.95 -20.14 -15.13
N ASN A 632 10.84 -20.52 -16.04
CA ASN A 632 12.27 -20.27 -15.86
C ASN A 632 12.54 -18.76 -15.92
N GLN A 633 13.45 -18.24 -15.08
CA GLN A 633 13.86 -16.84 -15.19
C GLN A 633 14.76 -16.56 -16.42
N TYR A 634 15.39 -17.60 -16.97
CA TYR A 634 16.35 -17.56 -18.09
C TYR A 634 16.37 -18.91 -18.82
N GLU A 635 16.77 -18.93 -20.11
CA GLU A 635 16.72 -20.13 -20.97
C GLU A 635 17.53 -21.33 -20.43
N ASP A 636 18.66 -21.07 -19.75
CA ASP A 636 19.58 -22.10 -19.23
C ASP A 636 19.46 -22.37 -17.72
N ARG A 637 18.38 -21.89 -17.06
CA ARG A 637 18.24 -21.97 -15.60
C ARG A 637 17.11 -22.91 -15.18
N ALA A 638 17.31 -23.62 -14.07
CA ALA A 638 16.29 -24.46 -13.46
C ALA A 638 15.04 -23.64 -13.07
N GLN A 639 13.89 -24.28 -13.19
CA GLN A 639 12.58 -23.72 -12.90
C GLN A 639 12.49 -23.12 -11.49
N SER A 640 11.89 -21.93 -11.39
CA SER A 640 11.61 -21.32 -10.09
C SER A 640 10.57 -22.15 -9.35
N SER A 641 10.81 -22.46 -8.08
CA SER A 641 9.75 -23.04 -7.25
C SER A 641 8.76 -21.97 -6.78
N LYS A 642 9.18 -20.71 -6.69
CA LYS A 642 8.37 -19.59 -6.18
C LYS A 642 7.68 -18.81 -7.29
N LEU A 643 6.48 -18.30 -7.00
CA LEU A 643 5.70 -17.45 -7.90
C LEU A 643 6.41 -16.12 -8.13
N HIS A 644 6.48 -15.69 -9.38
CA HIS A 644 7.06 -14.40 -9.78
C HIS A 644 6.00 -13.49 -10.41
N GLN A 645 6.25 -12.18 -10.35
CA GLN A 645 5.46 -11.13 -10.98
C GLN A 645 6.36 -10.25 -11.87
N LEU A 646 5.81 -9.77 -12.99
CA LEU A 646 6.50 -8.80 -13.86
C LEU A 646 5.50 -7.82 -14.48
N ARG A 647 5.81 -6.52 -14.39
CA ARG A 647 5.08 -5.46 -15.13
C ARG A 647 5.56 -5.42 -16.58
N VAL A 648 4.63 -5.53 -17.53
CA VAL A 648 4.88 -5.48 -18.98
C VAL A 648 3.97 -4.45 -19.67
N PRO A 649 4.50 -3.66 -20.63
CA PRO A 649 3.68 -2.79 -21.46
C PRO A 649 3.04 -3.58 -22.60
N ILE A 650 1.81 -3.22 -22.96
CA ILE A 650 1.14 -3.71 -24.18
C ILE A 650 1.76 -3.06 -25.42
N LEU A 651 2.04 -3.85 -26.45
CA LEU A 651 2.67 -3.38 -27.70
C LEU A 651 1.62 -3.05 -28.77
N VAL A 652 1.92 -2.09 -29.63
CA VAL A 652 1.09 -1.75 -30.80
C VAL A 652 1.08 -2.95 -31.77
N SER A 653 -0.10 -3.35 -32.27
CA SER A 653 -0.25 -4.54 -33.12
C SER A 653 0.62 -4.54 -34.37
N GLU A 654 0.78 -3.38 -35.03
CA GLU A 654 1.70 -3.24 -36.17
C GLU A 654 3.17 -3.47 -35.78
N GLU A 655 3.59 -3.03 -34.60
CA GLU A 655 4.96 -3.22 -34.10
C GLU A 655 5.20 -4.69 -33.72
N CYS A 656 4.22 -5.30 -33.06
CA CYS A 656 4.17 -6.72 -32.73
C CYS A 656 4.35 -7.60 -33.97
N GLN A 657 3.57 -7.37 -35.04
CA GLN A 657 3.66 -8.15 -36.29
C GLN A 657 5.04 -8.09 -36.97
N LYS A 658 5.77 -6.97 -36.87
CA LYS A 658 7.13 -6.82 -37.47
C LYS A 658 8.16 -7.78 -36.89
N TYR A 659 7.94 -8.32 -35.69
CA TYR A 659 8.85 -9.30 -35.07
C TYR A 659 8.57 -10.75 -35.52
N PHE A 660 7.41 -11.03 -36.12
CA PHE A 660 6.95 -12.39 -36.44
C PHE A 660 6.77 -12.67 -37.95
N VAL A 661 7.37 -11.86 -38.81
CA VAL A 661 7.23 -11.90 -40.29
C VAL A 661 7.51 -13.29 -40.92
N ASN A 662 8.30 -14.14 -40.25
CA ASN A 662 8.65 -15.49 -40.72
C ASN A 662 7.88 -16.63 -40.03
N HIS A 663 6.92 -16.34 -39.14
CA HIS A 663 6.13 -17.35 -38.44
C HIS A 663 4.85 -17.71 -39.23
N PRO A 664 4.44 -18.99 -39.34
CA PRO A 664 3.23 -19.37 -40.07
C PRO A 664 1.93 -18.87 -39.43
N GLY A 665 1.94 -18.60 -38.12
CA GLY A 665 0.85 -17.89 -37.44
C GLY A 665 1.07 -16.37 -37.48
N VAL A 666 0.23 -15.67 -38.24
CA VAL A 666 0.15 -14.20 -38.22
C VAL A 666 -0.54 -13.77 -36.92
N VAL A 667 0.09 -12.87 -36.16
CA VAL A 667 -0.55 -12.25 -34.98
C VAL A 667 -1.76 -11.45 -35.46
N ASN A 668 -2.95 -11.96 -35.14
CA ASN A 668 -4.24 -11.43 -35.56
C ASN A 668 -5.01 -10.85 -34.36
N GLU A 669 -6.25 -10.40 -34.54
CA GLU A 669 -7.06 -9.73 -33.48
C GLU A 669 -7.32 -10.61 -32.22
N ARG A 670 -7.19 -11.93 -32.34
CA ARG A 670 -7.24 -12.91 -31.23
C ARG A 670 -5.92 -13.00 -30.44
N MET A 671 -4.92 -12.20 -30.77
CA MET A 671 -3.61 -12.16 -30.11
C MET A 671 -3.10 -10.73 -29.95
N PHE A 672 -2.22 -10.51 -28.96
CA PHE A 672 -1.40 -9.30 -28.88
C PHE A 672 -0.02 -9.61 -28.29
N CYS A 673 0.92 -8.69 -28.47
CA CYS A 673 2.23 -8.78 -27.81
C CYS A 673 2.28 -7.91 -26.54
N ALA A 674 3.03 -8.36 -25.54
CA ALA A 674 3.42 -7.52 -24.40
C ALA A 674 4.90 -7.76 -24.04
N GLY A 675 5.53 -6.78 -23.38
CA GLY A 675 6.93 -6.88 -22.93
C GLY A 675 7.87 -5.87 -23.59
N PHE A 676 9.18 -6.11 -23.45
CA PHE A 676 10.22 -5.11 -23.78
C PHE A 676 11.14 -5.57 -24.93
N PRO A 677 10.67 -5.59 -26.20
CA PRO A 677 11.40 -6.16 -27.33
C PRO A 677 12.74 -5.45 -27.62
N ALA A 678 12.86 -4.17 -27.30
CA ALA A 678 14.09 -3.41 -27.47
C ALA A 678 15.18 -3.71 -26.42
N GLU A 679 14.77 -4.09 -25.20
CA GLU A 679 15.67 -4.36 -24.07
C GLU A 679 16.10 -5.84 -24.03
N GLY A 680 15.14 -6.76 -24.16
CA GLY A 680 15.32 -8.17 -23.83
C GLY A 680 15.36 -8.43 -22.31
N GLY A 681 15.43 -9.70 -21.93
CA GLY A 681 15.47 -10.19 -20.54
C GLY A 681 14.17 -10.01 -19.74
N LYS A 682 13.05 -9.63 -20.37
CA LYS A 682 11.79 -9.30 -19.69
C LYS A 682 10.58 -9.77 -20.51
N ASP A 683 10.13 -10.99 -20.23
CA ASP A 683 9.00 -11.64 -20.89
C ASP A 683 8.54 -12.85 -20.06
N GLY A 684 7.40 -13.46 -20.43
CA GLY A 684 7.06 -14.81 -19.98
C GLY A 684 8.00 -15.86 -20.58
N CYS A 685 8.24 -16.96 -19.87
CA CYS A 685 9.20 -17.99 -20.25
C CYS A 685 8.59 -19.40 -20.22
N THR A 686 9.39 -20.41 -20.61
CA THR A 686 9.06 -21.82 -20.48
C THR A 686 8.56 -22.15 -19.07
N GLY A 687 7.29 -22.56 -18.99
CA GLY A 687 6.56 -22.82 -17.74
C GLY A 687 5.50 -21.76 -17.41
N ASP A 688 5.63 -20.52 -17.87
CA ASP A 688 4.59 -19.50 -17.65
C ASP A 688 3.39 -19.65 -18.59
N SER A 689 3.48 -20.50 -19.63
CA SER A 689 2.39 -20.85 -20.55
C SER A 689 1.06 -21.10 -19.82
N GLY A 690 -0.01 -20.50 -20.31
CA GLY A 690 -1.34 -20.56 -19.68
C GLY A 690 -1.53 -19.61 -18.49
N GLY A 691 -0.48 -19.00 -17.96
CA GLY A 691 -0.54 -18.01 -16.90
C GLY A 691 -1.24 -16.71 -17.33
N PRO A 692 -1.79 -15.94 -16.36
CA PRO A 692 -2.54 -14.73 -16.65
C PRO A 692 -1.66 -13.53 -16.97
N LEU A 693 -2.13 -12.69 -17.90
CA LEU A 693 -1.79 -11.28 -17.99
C LEU A 693 -2.99 -10.47 -17.52
N VAL A 694 -2.83 -9.76 -16.41
CA VAL A 694 -3.87 -8.92 -15.81
C VAL A 694 -3.54 -7.44 -15.91
N CYS A 695 -4.52 -6.62 -16.29
CA CYS A 695 -4.38 -5.17 -16.31
C CYS A 695 -5.25 -4.54 -15.20
N PRO A 696 -4.75 -3.55 -14.45
CA PRO A 696 -5.57 -2.82 -13.48
C PRO A 696 -6.63 -1.97 -14.21
N ALA A 697 -7.78 -1.79 -13.58
CA ALA A 697 -8.82 -0.83 -13.99
C ALA A 697 -8.28 0.61 -14.01
N LYS A 698 -8.99 1.55 -14.65
CA LYS A 698 -8.49 2.93 -14.87
C LYS A 698 -8.33 3.74 -13.57
N ASP A 699 -9.12 3.40 -12.57
CA ASP A 699 -9.11 3.85 -11.17
C ASP A 699 -8.25 2.96 -10.25
N SER A 700 -7.68 1.87 -10.79
CA SER A 700 -6.92 0.84 -10.07
C SER A 700 -7.69 0.06 -8.99
N SER A 701 -9.02 0.01 -9.06
CA SER A 701 -9.86 -0.67 -8.05
C SER A 701 -9.86 -2.20 -8.15
N TYR A 702 -9.74 -2.76 -9.35
CA TYR A 702 -9.67 -4.22 -9.59
C TYR A 702 -8.80 -4.58 -10.81
N TYR A 703 -8.58 -5.89 -11.02
CA TYR A 703 -7.79 -6.44 -12.13
C TYR A 703 -8.64 -7.27 -13.11
N THR A 704 -8.42 -7.04 -14.40
CA THR A 704 -9.08 -7.76 -15.51
C THR A 704 -8.09 -8.69 -16.22
N LEU A 705 -8.52 -9.91 -16.55
CA LEU A 705 -7.75 -10.91 -17.29
C LEU A 705 -7.76 -10.59 -18.79
N ASN A 706 -6.92 -9.66 -19.20
CA ASN A 706 -6.86 -9.22 -20.60
C ASN A 706 -6.09 -10.20 -21.51
N GLY A 707 -5.17 -11.02 -20.98
CA GLY A 707 -4.40 -11.98 -21.78
C GLY A 707 -4.05 -13.29 -21.09
N ILE A 708 -3.71 -14.30 -21.89
CA ILE A 708 -3.16 -15.60 -21.45
C ILE A 708 -1.83 -15.82 -22.17
N ILE A 709 -0.78 -16.22 -21.43
CA ILE A 709 0.55 -16.49 -22.01
C ILE A 709 0.47 -17.67 -22.97
N SER A 710 0.74 -17.44 -24.26
CA SER A 710 0.57 -18.45 -25.31
C SER A 710 1.89 -18.91 -25.92
N TRP A 711 2.65 -18.01 -26.58
CA TRP A 711 3.92 -18.39 -27.22
C TRP A 711 4.91 -17.23 -27.37
N GLY A 712 6.16 -17.57 -27.68
CA GLY A 712 7.24 -16.62 -27.91
C GLY A 712 8.50 -17.32 -28.40
N PHE A 713 9.46 -16.58 -28.95
CA PHE A 713 10.73 -17.13 -29.41
C PHE A 713 11.80 -17.02 -28.33
N GLY A 714 11.80 -17.98 -27.40
CA GLY A 714 12.73 -18.02 -26.27
C GLY A 714 12.34 -17.05 -25.16
N CYS A 715 13.09 -17.05 -24.06
CA CYS A 715 12.70 -16.33 -22.85
C CYS A 715 13.29 -14.93 -22.81
N GLY A 716 12.45 -13.94 -23.11
CA GLY A 716 12.86 -12.53 -23.16
C GLY A 716 13.96 -12.26 -24.18
N ARG A 717 13.96 -12.96 -25.32
CA ARG A 717 14.96 -12.69 -26.36
C ARG A 717 14.75 -11.28 -26.92
N LYS A 718 15.84 -10.52 -27.00
CA LYS A 718 15.80 -9.19 -27.62
C LYS A 718 15.32 -9.30 -29.07
N GLY A 719 14.30 -8.52 -29.42
CA GLY A 719 13.63 -8.57 -30.73
C GLY A 719 12.49 -9.59 -30.83
N TYR A 720 12.12 -10.29 -29.76
CA TYR A 720 10.99 -11.21 -29.72
C TYR A 720 10.19 -11.01 -28.43
N PRO A 721 9.08 -10.25 -28.45
CA PRO A 721 8.19 -10.11 -27.30
C PRO A 721 7.29 -11.34 -27.13
N GLY A 722 6.68 -11.51 -25.95
CA GLY A 722 5.73 -12.58 -25.71
C GLY A 722 4.41 -12.31 -26.44
N VAL A 723 3.80 -13.39 -26.94
CA VAL A 723 2.48 -13.37 -27.61
C VAL A 723 1.46 -13.99 -26.68
N TYR A 724 0.38 -13.25 -26.48
CA TYR A 724 -0.69 -13.54 -25.53
C TYR A 724 -2.00 -13.74 -26.30
N THR A 725 -2.79 -14.74 -25.92
CA THR A 725 -4.15 -14.91 -26.42
C THR A 725 -5.03 -13.77 -25.87
N ASN A 726 -5.72 -13.05 -26.76
CA ASN A 726 -6.59 -11.93 -26.40
C ASN A 726 -7.90 -12.46 -25.81
N VAL A 727 -8.06 -12.41 -24.49
CA VAL A 727 -9.21 -13.00 -23.79
C VAL A 727 -10.53 -12.31 -24.16
N ALA A 728 -10.49 -11.01 -24.48
CA ALA A 728 -11.66 -10.23 -24.91
C ALA A 728 -12.30 -10.78 -26.20
N ALA A 729 -11.49 -11.37 -27.10
CA ALA A 729 -11.99 -12.00 -28.33
C ALA A 729 -12.74 -13.32 -28.08
N PHE A 730 -12.65 -13.88 -26.87
CA PHE A 730 -13.28 -15.16 -26.48
C PHE A 730 -14.24 -15.03 -25.30
N ALA A 731 -14.54 -13.81 -24.81
CA ALA A 731 -15.35 -13.60 -23.61
C ALA A 731 -16.76 -14.20 -23.72
N ASP A 732 -17.38 -14.12 -24.90
CA ASP A 732 -18.67 -14.76 -25.21
C ASP A 732 -18.58 -16.29 -25.20
N TRP A 733 -17.49 -16.88 -25.74
CA TRP A 733 -17.27 -18.32 -25.72
C TRP A 733 -17.08 -18.83 -24.29
N ILE A 734 -16.25 -18.13 -23.49
CA ILE A 734 -16.07 -18.41 -22.07
C ILE A 734 -17.42 -18.36 -21.33
N SER A 735 -18.19 -17.29 -21.54
CA SER A 735 -19.49 -17.07 -20.89
C SER A 735 -20.54 -18.13 -21.26
N GLN A 736 -20.52 -18.67 -22.48
CA GLN A 736 -21.43 -19.74 -22.90
C GLN A 736 -21.22 -21.03 -22.09
N TYR A 737 -19.98 -21.43 -21.83
CA TYR A 737 -19.66 -22.63 -21.06
C TYR A 737 -19.83 -22.43 -19.54
N ILE A 738 -19.50 -21.26 -19.01
CA ILE A 738 -19.61 -20.98 -17.57
C ILE A 738 -21.07 -20.76 -17.15
N TYR A 739 -21.85 -19.96 -17.89
CA TYR A 739 -23.19 -19.51 -17.47
C TYR A 739 -24.36 -20.18 -18.22
N GLY A 740 -24.10 -21.18 -19.06
CA GLY A 740 -25.13 -22.10 -19.55
C GLY A 740 -26.21 -21.50 -20.46
N LYS A 741 -25.91 -20.41 -21.19
CA LYS A 741 -26.87 -19.85 -22.18
C LYS A 741 -26.99 -20.75 -23.42
N ASN A 742 -27.95 -21.66 -23.34
CA ASN A 742 -28.44 -22.42 -24.48
C ASN A 742 -29.16 -21.48 -25.49
N ARG A 743 -28.40 -20.80 -26.36
CA ARG A 743 -28.95 -20.16 -27.57
C ARG A 743 -28.77 -21.11 -28.75
N THR A 744 -29.71 -22.03 -28.89
CA THR A 744 -29.88 -22.84 -30.10
C THR A 744 -30.06 -21.93 -31.31
N CYS A 745 -29.11 -21.99 -32.23
CA CYS A 745 -29.17 -21.28 -33.50
C CYS A 745 -30.43 -21.69 -34.27
N THR A 746 -31.32 -20.73 -34.57
CA THR A 746 -32.50 -20.96 -35.40
C THR A 746 -32.36 -20.19 -36.70
N LYS A 747 -32.21 -20.91 -37.82
CA LYS A 747 -32.19 -20.34 -39.17
C LYS A 747 -33.53 -19.70 -39.54
N LEU A 748 -33.48 -18.42 -39.95
CA LEU A 748 -34.37 -17.78 -40.94
C LEU A 748 -33.47 -16.82 -41.73
N LEU A 749 -32.94 -17.14 -42.91
CA LEU A 749 -33.59 -17.16 -44.24
C LEU A 749 -34.34 -15.85 -44.61
N GLN A 750 -33.58 -14.89 -45.15
CA GLN A 750 -33.86 -14.14 -46.37
C GLN A 750 -32.54 -13.43 -46.76
N THR A 751 -31.75 -13.88 -47.74
CA THR A 751 -31.92 -13.79 -49.21
C THR A 751 -32.24 -12.38 -49.72
N ASP A 752 -31.22 -11.63 -50.12
CA ASP A 752 -30.84 -11.42 -51.54
C ASP A 752 -29.50 -10.65 -51.61
N GLY A 753 -28.58 -10.90 -52.57
CA GLY A 753 -28.59 -11.88 -53.65
C GLY A 753 -27.17 -12.24 -54.14
N CYS A 754 -27.06 -13.35 -54.88
CA CYS A 754 -25.79 -13.91 -55.37
C CYS A 754 -25.43 -13.41 -56.79
N HIS A 755 -24.14 -13.47 -57.14
CA HIS A 755 -23.60 -14.03 -58.40
C HIS A 755 -22.11 -14.37 -58.13
N PHE A 756 -21.66 -15.64 -58.09
CA PHE A 756 -21.38 -16.58 -59.22
C PHE A 756 -20.37 -15.99 -60.23
N HIS A 757 -19.33 -16.65 -60.78
CA HIS A 757 -18.86 -18.06 -60.89
C HIS A 757 -17.33 -17.99 -61.28
N ILE A 758 -16.44 -19.01 -61.32
CA ILE A 758 -16.45 -20.49 -61.16
C ILE A 758 -15.05 -20.99 -60.68
N SER A 759 -14.85 -22.32 -60.56
CA SER A 759 -13.60 -23.04 -60.20
C SER A 759 -12.78 -23.55 -61.40
N GLU A 760 -11.49 -23.90 -61.21
CA GLU A 760 -10.85 -25.21 -61.55
C GLU A 760 -9.29 -25.10 -61.53
N GLY A 761 -8.57 -26.24 -61.60
CA GLY A 761 -7.11 -26.28 -61.37
C GLY A 761 -6.31 -27.16 -62.35
N ALA A 762 -5.10 -27.55 -61.90
CA ALA A 762 -4.14 -28.51 -62.49
C ALA A 762 -3.24 -28.09 -63.68
N GLU A 763 -1.93 -28.10 -63.38
CA GLU A 763 -0.72 -28.48 -64.16
C GLU A 763 -0.64 -28.39 -65.71
N THR A 764 0.39 -27.72 -66.27
CA THR A 764 1.64 -28.34 -66.84
C THR A 764 2.54 -27.41 -67.73
N ILE A 765 3.86 -27.44 -67.45
CA ILE A 765 5.03 -27.60 -68.36
C ILE A 765 5.40 -26.55 -69.48
N SER A 766 6.42 -25.73 -69.17
CA SER A 766 7.66 -25.34 -69.93
C SER A 766 7.69 -24.71 -71.35
N VAL A 767 8.72 -23.87 -71.62
CA VAL A 767 9.88 -24.18 -72.53
C VAL A 767 10.92 -23.01 -72.58
N GLN A 768 12.20 -23.32 -72.29
CA GLN A 768 13.51 -22.75 -72.74
C GLN A 768 13.76 -21.19 -72.70
N SER A 769 14.96 -20.63 -72.54
CA SER A 769 16.37 -21.06 -72.76
C SER A 769 17.34 -20.10 -71.99
N SER A 770 18.67 -20.24 -71.84
CA SER A 770 19.63 -21.36 -72.00
C SER A 770 21.07 -20.95 -71.54
N PHE A 771 21.99 -21.93 -71.51
CA PHE A 771 23.48 -21.89 -71.49
C PHE A 771 24.33 -21.57 -70.21
N LEU A 772 25.08 -22.63 -69.84
CA LEU A 772 26.28 -22.81 -68.99
C LEU A 772 27.58 -22.48 -69.80
N PRO A 773 28.87 -22.57 -69.32
CA PRO A 773 29.41 -23.56 -68.35
C PRO A 773 30.64 -23.23 -67.41
N VAL A 774 30.72 -23.98 -66.29
CA VAL A 774 31.84 -24.84 -65.76
C VAL A 774 33.26 -24.30 -65.41
N GLY A 775 33.63 -24.35 -64.11
CA GLY A 775 34.52 -25.39 -63.51
C GLY A 775 36.08 -25.30 -63.50
N LEU A 776 36.65 -25.23 -62.27
CA LEU A 776 37.84 -25.93 -61.71
C LEU A 776 39.26 -25.86 -62.32
N ALA A 777 40.28 -25.61 -61.46
CA ALA A 777 41.50 -26.43 -61.20
C ALA A 777 42.91 -25.73 -61.10
N VAL A 778 43.43 -25.69 -59.86
CA VAL A 778 44.80 -25.97 -59.32
C VAL A 778 46.15 -25.60 -60.03
N SER A 779 47.03 -24.94 -59.25
CA SER A 779 48.52 -25.10 -59.07
C SER A 779 49.61 -24.58 -60.04
N ALA A 780 50.69 -24.08 -59.39
CA ALA A 780 52.14 -24.12 -59.77
C ALA A 780 52.65 -23.18 -60.90
N LEU A 781 53.91 -22.67 -60.93
CA LEU A 781 55.11 -22.77 -60.07
C LEU A 781 56.13 -21.63 -60.46
N THR A 782 56.62 -20.80 -59.50
CA THR A 782 58.05 -20.33 -59.34
C THR A 782 58.80 -19.54 -60.46
N ILE A 783 59.96 -18.84 -60.32
CA ILE A 783 60.97 -18.62 -59.24
C ILE A 783 61.90 -17.39 -59.52
N HIS A 784 62.82 -17.07 -58.58
CA HIS A 784 64.07 -16.26 -58.68
C HIS A 784 64.01 -14.71 -58.58
N GLN A 785 64.96 -14.01 -57.92
CA GLN A 785 66.00 -14.39 -56.92
C GLN A 785 66.59 -13.11 -56.27
N ASP A 786 66.92 -13.12 -54.96
CA ASP A 786 68.28 -12.84 -54.44
C ASP A 786 68.37 -12.86 -52.90
N ILE A 787 69.56 -13.21 -52.38
CA ILE A 787 69.84 -13.52 -50.97
C ILE A 787 71.20 -12.94 -50.56
N SER A 788 71.35 -12.61 -49.26
CA SER A 788 72.60 -12.34 -48.49
C SER A 788 72.89 -10.85 -48.30
N VAL A 789 73.23 -10.34 -47.11
CA VAL A 789 74.27 -10.83 -46.16
C VAL A 789 73.90 -10.54 -44.70
N LEU A 790 74.39 -11.40 -43.80
CA LEU A 790 74.23 -11.36 -42.34
C LEU A 790 75.42 -10.61 -41.68
N ILE A 791 75.24 -10.17 -40.43
CA ILE A 791 76.27 -9.63 -39.49
C ILE A 791 76.62 -8.13 -39.65
N ALA A 792 76.17 -7.31 -38.68
CA ALA A 792 76.98 -6.33 -37.91
C ALA A 792 76.18 -5.33 -37.03
N MET A 793 75.17 -5.77 -36.25
CA MET A 793 74.44 -4.87 -35.31
C MET A 793 74.42 -5.38 -33.85
N ALA A 794 75.51 -6.00 -33.40
CA ALA A 794 75.68 -6.52 -32.03
C ALA A 794 76.29 -5.51 -31.03
N ALA A 795 76.35 -4.20 -31.34
CA ALA A 795 76.95 -3.18 -30.46
C ALA A 795 76.21 -1.83 -30.39
N ILE A 796 75.32 -1.53 -31.33
CA ILE A 796 74.62 -0.22 -31.39
C ILE A 796 73.22 -0.30 -30.78
N VAL A 797 72.54 -1.45 -30.87
CA VAL A 797 71.20 -1.65 -30.30
C VAL A 797 71.17 -1.49 -28.77
N PRO A 798 72.12 -2.05 -27.97
CA PRO A 798 72.11 -1.83 -26.51
C PRO A 798 72.40 -0.37 -26.13
N SER A 799 73.23 0.32 -26.91
CA SER A 799 73.61 1.71 -26.65
C SER A 799 72.48 2.69 -26.98
N MET A 800 71.78 2.49 -28.11
CA MET A 800 70.58 3.25 -28.46
C MET A 800 69.41 2.92 -27.53
N LEU A 801 69.22 1.65 -27.13
CA LEU A 801 68.22 1.27 -26.13
C LEU A 801 68.58 1.83 -24.74
N PHE A 802 69.85 1.90 -24.34
CA PHE A 802 70.23 2.51 -23.06
C PHE A 802 70.10 4.04 -23.08
N LEU A 803 70.33 4.69 -24.23
CA LEU A 803 70.03 6.13 -24.39
C LEU A 803 68.51 6.38 -24.38
N LEU A 804 67.72 5.59 -25.10
CA LEU A 804 66.26 5.61 -25.03
C LEU A 804 65.76 5.30 -23.62
N TYR A 805 66.35 4.33 -22.91
CA TYR A 805 66.00 3.99 -21.53
C TYR A 805 66.48 5.05 -20.53
N LYS A 806 67.46 5.90 -20.85
CA LYS A 806 67.78 7.11 -20.07
C LYS A 806 66.87 8.30 -20.39
N ILE A 807 66.40 8.44 -21.63
CA ILE A 807 65.47 9.49 -22.06
C ILE A 807 64.04 9.19 -21.58
N ILE A 808 63.62 7.92 -21.60
CA ILE A 808 62.36 7.39 -21.05
C ILE A 808 62.50 7.08 -19.54
N GLY A 809 63.74 6.98 -19.05
CA GLY A 809 64.10 6.69 -17.65
C GLY A 809 63.85 7.81 -16.65
N SER A 810 63.25 8.93 -17.07
CA SER A 810 62.46 9.72 -16.14
C SER A 810 61.08 9.08 -16.02
N GLN A 811 60.97 8.07 -15.14
CA GLN A 811 59.65 7.72 -14.63
C GLN A 811 59.08 8.97 -13.97
N ARG A 812 58.16 9.66 -14.67
CA ARG A 812 57.21 10.56 -14.03
C ARG A 812 56.46 9.70 -13.02
N LYS A 813 56.89 9.75 -11.74
CA LYS A 813 56.17 9.12 -10.64
C LYS A 813 54.73 9.57 -10.75
N LYS A 814 53.80 8.62 -10.93
CA LYS A 814 52.37 8.93 -10.94
C LYS A 814 52.06 9.71 -9.67
N ASP A 815 51.33 10.81 -9.82
CA ASP A 815 50.97 11.64 -8.68
C ASP A 815 50.13 10.80 -7.70
N PRO A 816 50.44 10.83 -6.39
CA PRO A 816 49.79 9.97 -5.43
C PRO A 816 48.30 10.34 -5.29
N LEU A 817 47.45 9.31 -5.30
CA LEU A 817 46.00 9.44 -5.24
C LEU A 817 45.55 9.54 -3.78
N THR A 818 44.62 10.45 -3.49
CA THR A 818 44.00 10.58 -2.17
C THR A 818 42.91 9.53 -1.99
N LEU A 819 41.95 9.51 -2.90
CA LEU A 819 40.81 8.58 -2.92
C LEU A 819 41.22 7.23 -3.54
N GLN A 820 41.83 6.37 -2.72
CA GLN A 820 42.33 5.05 -3.18
C GLN A 820 41.26 3.95 -3.09
N ASP A 821 40.37 4.02 -2.09
CA ASP A 821 39.24 3.10 -1.89
C ASP A 821 37.95 3.90 -1.69
N PRO A 822 36.88 3.66 -2.50
CA PRO A 822 35.62 4.39 -2.41
C PRO A 822 34.81 4.15 -1.12
N ASN A 823 35.22 3.21 -0.27
CA ASN A 823 34.60 2.92 1.02
C ASN A 823 35.33 3.59 2.19
N ILE A 824 36.62 3.93 2.02
CA ILE A 824 37.44 4.55 3.06
C ILE A 824 37.11 6.04 3.18
N LYS A 825 37.13 6.53 4.43
CA LYS A 825 37.04 7.95 4.74
C LYS A 825 38.43 8.57 4.88
N TYR A 826 38.62 9.71 4.23
CA TYR A 826 39.86 10.48 4.23
C TYR A 826 39.59 11.84 4.87
N PRO A 827 40.02 12.09 6.13
CA PRO A 827 39.86 13.40 6.76
C PRO A 827 40.78 14.41 6.08
N LEU A 828 40.20 15.43 5.43
CA LEU A 828 40.94 16.50 4.77
C LEU A 828 40.72 17.82 5.51
N SER A 829 41.81 18.54 5.81
CA SER A 829 41.77 19.83 6.51
C SER A 829 41.42 20.99 5.58
N LEU A 830 40.48 21.83 6.01
CA LEU A 830 40.16 23.11 5.37
C LEU A 830 41.37 24.05 5.49
N ILE A 831 41.93 24.51 4.38
CA ILE A 831 43.09 25.42 4.36
C ILE A 831 42.75 26.85 3.89
N GLU A 832 41.63 27.03 3.21
CA GLU A 832 41.19 28.34 2.70
C GLU A 832 39.67 28.31 2.49
N LYS A 833 38.98 29.38 2.91
CA LYS A 833 37.56 29.63 2.67
C LYS A 833 37.42 31.01 2.03
N GLU A 834 36.75 31.10 0.89
CA GLU A 834 36.51 32.34 0.14
C GLU A 834 35.01 32.60 -0.02
N ASP A 835 34.60 33.84 0.20
CA ASP A 835 33.21 34.28 0.03
C ASP A 835 32.97 34.71 -1.43
N ILE A 836 32.14 33.95 -2.19
CA ILE A 836 31.85 34.24 -3.60
C ILE A 836 30.66 35.21 -3.74
N SER A 837 29.61 35.00 -2.93
CA SER A 837 28.39 35.82 -2.90
C SER A 837 27.96 36.04 -1.44
N HIS A 838 26.76 36.59 -1.21
CA HIS A 838 26.20 36.64 0.14
C HIS A 838 26.03 35.26 0.80
N ASP A 839 25.77 34.21 0.01
CA ASP A 839 25.36 32.87 0.45
C ASP A 839 26.17 31.73 -0.20
N THR A 840 27.20 32.01 -1.00
CA THR A 840 28.01 30.99 -1.69
C THR A 840 29.47 31.11 -1.32
N ARG A 841 30.12 29.98 -1.04
CA ARG A 841 31.49 29.88 -0.55
C ARG A 841 32.31 28.90 -1.38
N ARG A 842 33.60 29.17 -1.54
CA ARG A 842 34.60 28.18 -1.99
C ARG A 842 35.35 27.65 -0.77
N PHE A 843 35.30 26.34 -0.55
CA PHE A 843 36.03 25.64 0.49
C PHE A 843 37.17 24.85 -0.15
N ARG A 844 38.41 25.16 0.24
CA ARG A 844 39.62 24.49 -0.23
C ARG A 844 40.19 23.60 0.86
N PHE A 845 40.25 22.30 0.60
CA PHE A 845 40.80 21.32 1.53
C PHE A 845 42.16 20.82 1.06
N ALA A 846 43.11 20.69 1.97
CA ALA A 846 44.42 20.11 1.69
C ALA A 846 44.31 18.60 1.43
N LEU A 847 44.98 18.14 0.37
CA LEU A 847 45.25 16.73 0.14
C LEU A 847 46.46 16.27 0.99
N PRO A 848 46.68 14.96 1.20
CA PRO A 848 47.70 14.45 2.13
C PRO A 848 49.16 14.88 1.86
N SER A 849 49.46 15.42 0.68
CA SER A 849 50.66 16.23 0.45
C SER A 849 50.49 17.17 -0.75
N PRO A 850 51.34 18.21 -0.92
CA PRO A 850 51.32 19.10 -2.09
C PRO A 850 51.54 18.42 -3.46
N LYS A 851 51.84 17.11 -3.48
CA LYS A 851 51.98 16.31 -4.70
C LYS A 851 50.76 15.42 -4.97
N HIS A 852 49.87 15.26 -4.01
CA HIS A 852 48.66 14.46 -4.20
C HIS A 852 47.69 15.13 -5.17
N ILE A 853 46.91 14.28 -5.82
CA ILE A 853 45.70 14.63 -6.55
C ILE A 853 44.51 13.95 -5.84
N LEU A 854 43.28 14.39 -6.10
CA LEU A 854 42.12 13.84 -5.40
C LEU A 854 41.89 12.37 -5.78
N GLY A 855 41.99 12.06 -7.07
CA GLY A 855 41.65 10.75 -7.63
C GLY A 855 40.17 10.66 -8.01
N LEU A 856 39.60 11.73 -8.58
CA LEU A 856 38.19 11.82 -8.94
C LEU A 856 37.99 11.84 -10.46
N PRO A 857 37.50 10.73 -11.05
CA PRO A 857 37.14 10.71 -12.47
C PRO A 857 36.09 11.76 -12.82
N ILE A 858 36.26 12.43 -13.96
CA ILE A 858 35.32 13.43 -14.46
C ILE A 858 33.94 12.77 -14.64
N GLY A 859 32.88 13.39 -14.11
CA GLY A 859 31.53 12.85 -14.02
C GLY A 859 31.17 12.22 -12.67
N GLN A 860 32.11 12.11 -11.72
CA GLN A 860 31.89 11.57 -10.38
C GLN A 860 31.99 12.64 -9.28
N HIS A 861 31.46 12.31 -8.10
CA HIS A 861 31.39 13.13 -6.90
C HIS A 861 32.04 12.46 -5.68
N VAL A 862 32.16 13.23 -4.60
CA VAL A 862 32.56 12.75 -3.27
C VAL A 862 31.41 12.88 -2.28
N TYR A 863 31.41 12.06 -1.23
CA TYR A 863 30.58 12.28 -0.06
C TYR A 863 31.41 12.95 1.03
N LEU A 864 30.85 14.00 1.64
CA LEU A 864 31.33 14.53 2.92
C LEU A 864 30.51 13.91 4.04
N SER A 865 31.15 13.59 5.16
CA SER A 865 30.45 13.22 6.40
C SER A 865 30.99 13.94 7.62
N ALA A 866 30.10 14.44 8.47
CA ALA A 866 30.41 15.10 9.73
C ALA A 866 29.36 14.79 10.79
N LYS A 867 29.71 14.95 12.07
CA LYS A 867 28.72 14.99 13.15
C LYS A 867 28.27 16.45 13.36
N VAL A 868 27.02 16.74 13.05
CA VAL A 868 26.41 18.06 13.22
C VAL A 868 25.32 17.93 14.28
N GLY A 869 25.42 18.65 15.40
CA GLY A 869 24.49 18.50 16.53
C GLY A 869 24.47 17.08 17.15
N GLY A 870 25.56 16.31 17.01
CA GLY A 870 25.63 14.90 17.43
C GLY A 870 25.25 13.89 16.35
N ASN A 871 24.37 14.27 15.41
CA ASN A 871 23.87 13.42 14.33
C ASN A 871 24.86 13.32 13.15
N LEU A 872 24.95 12.13 12.54
CA LEU A 872 25.82 11.87 11.39
C LEU A 872 25.17 12.38 10.09
N VAL A 873 25.65 13.50 9.57
CA VAL A 873 25.17 14.07 8.30
C VAL A 873 26.11 13.65 7.17
N ILE A 874 25.55 13.09 6.09
CA ILE A 874 26.28 12.73 4.86
C ILE A 874 25.64 13.43 3.67
N ARG A 875 26.45 14.10 2.82
CA ARG A 875 25.98 14.79 1.61
C ARG A 875 26.99 14.63 0.46
N ALA A 876 26.47 14.55 -0.77
CA ALA A 876 27.28 14.49 -1.99
C ALA A 876 27.67 15.89 -2.47
N TYR A 877 28.92 16.05 -2.91
CA TYR A 877 29.43 17.27 -3.52
C TYR A 877 30.33 16.93 -4.70
N THR A 878 30.20 17.68 -5.80
CA THR A 878 31.10 17.57 -6.94
C THR A 878 32.14 18.70 -6.88
N PRO A 879 33.43 18.38 -6.71
CA PRO A 879 34.49 19.39 -6.72
C PRO A 879 34.56 20.15 -8.04
N VAL A 880 34.85 21.44 -7.95
CA VAL A 880 35.13 22.28 -9.12
C VAL A 880 36.59 22.16 -9.57
N SER A 881 37.50 21.77 -8.68
CA SER A 881 38.88 21.37 -9.02
C SER A 881 38.93 19.98 -9.67
N SER A 882 39.88 19.77 -10.58
CA SER A 882 40.17 18.46 -11.19
C SER A 882 41.49 17.87 -10.71
N ASP A 883 41.77 16.61 -11.05
CA ASP A 883 43.03 15.91 -10.76
C ASP A 883 44.29 16.50 -11.44
N GLU A 884 44.15 17.58 -12.23
CA GLU A 884 45.30 18.37 -12.69
C GLU A 884 45.83 19.31 -11.60
N VAL A 885 44.99 19.64 -10.63
CA VAL A 885 45.30 20.49 -9.48
C VAL A 885 45.91 19.64 -8.38
N LYS A 886 47.07 20.07 -7.85
CA LYS A 886 47.85 19.31 -6.87
C LYS A 886 47.80 19.93 -5.49
N GLY A 887 47.71 19.09 -4.47
CA GLY A 887 47.78 19.48 -3.07
C GLY A 887 46.47 19.98 -2.45
N TYR A 888 45.43 20.24 -3.24
CA TYR A 888 44.13 20.68 -2.71
C TYR A 888 42.94 20.23 -3.57
N VAL A 889 41.74 20.28 -2.97
CA VAL A 889 40.43 20.13 -3.63
C VAL A 889 39.54 21.33 -3.27
N ASP A 890 38.90 21.92 -4.28
CA ASP A 890 37.96 23.04 -4.12
C ASP A 890 36.51 22.57 -4.30
N LEU A 891 35.67 22.85 -3.31
CA LEU A 891 34.21 22.71 -3.35
C LEU A 891 33.56 24.09 -3.38
N VAL A 892 32.63 24.32 -4.30
CA VAL A 892 31.78 25.53 -4.30
C VAL A 892 30.40 25.12 -3.80
N ILE A 893 29.97 25.75 -2.69
CA ILE A 893 28.79 25.33 -1.94
C ILE A 893 27.94 26.56 -1.62
N LYS A 894 26.64 26.45 -1.92
CA LYS A 894 25.64 27.40 -1.43
C LYS A 894 25.36 27.08 0.03
N VAL A 895 25.63 28.03 0.90
CA VAL A 895 25.34 28.02 2.34
C VAL A 895 23.89 28.46 2.51
N TYR A 896 23.03 27.49 2.83
CA TYR A 896 21.66 27.76 3.20
C TYR A 896 21.68 28.26 4.65
N HIS A 897 21.80 29.58 4.82
CA HIS A 897 21.82 30.23 6.12
C HIS A 897 20.45 30.14 6.80
N LYS A 898 20.45 29.87 8.11
CA LYS A 898 19.26 30.01 8.95
C LYS A 898 18.68 31.43 8.91
N ASN A 899 17.37 31.54 9.09
CA ASN A 899 16.56 32.75 9.06
C ASN A 899 16.55 33.52 7.73
N VAL A 900 16.92 32.87 6.61
CA VAL A 900 16.89 33.50 5.27
C VAL A 900 15.71 33.03 4.42
N HIS A 901 15.41 31.72 4.37
CA HIS A 901 14.31 31.19 3.56
C HIS A 901 13.11 30.83 4.45
N PRO A 902 11.89 31.35 4.18
CA PRO A 902 10.74 31.15 5.07
C PRO A 902 10.29 29.69 5.16
N LYS A 903 10.51 28.89 4.11
CA LYS A 903 10.26 27.43 4.11
C LYS A 903 11.46 26.57 4.54
N PHE A 904 12.57 27.17 4.99
CA PHE A 904 13.75 26.45 5.50
C PHE A 904 14.44 27.33 6.57
N PRO A 905 13.77 27.65 7.69
CA PRO A 905 14.26 28.64 8.64
C PRO A 905 15.53 28.19 9.37
N GLU A 906 15.74 26.90 9.60
CA GLU A 906 17.01 26.40 10.16
C GLU A 906 18.15 26.30 9.12
N GLY A 907 17.88 26.53 7.84
CA GLY A 907 18.89 26.49 6.78
C GLY A 907 19.32 25.05 6.42
N GLY A 908 20.59 24.87 6.06
CA GLY A 908 21.09 23.55 5.62
C GLY A 908 22.19 22.99 6.52
N LYS A 909 21.88 21.93 7.28
CA LYS A 909 22.76 21.30 8.31
C LYS A 909 24.24 21.19 7.89
N MET A 910 24.55 20.50 6.79
CA MET A 910 25.94 20.34 6.30
C MET A 910 26.55 21.64 5.75
N SER A 911 25.78 22.45 5.03
CA SER A 911 26.30 23.68 4.39
C SER A 911 26.68 24.75 5.41
N GLN A 912 25.91 24.86 6.51
CA GLN A 912 26.24 25.74 7.63
C GLN A 912 27.37 25.17 8.49
N TYR A 913 27.40 23.85 8.72
CA TYR A 913 28.55 23.21 9.38
C TYR A 913 29.85 23.56 8.68
N LEU A 914 29.90 23.39 7.35
CA LEU A 914 31.05 23.78 6.53
C LEU A 914 31.38 25.26 6.66
N ASP A 915 30.40 26.16 6.63
CA ASP A 915 30.65 27.60 6.80
C ASP A 915 31.16 27.96 8.21
N THR A 916 30.79 27.19 9.25
CA THR A 916 31.34 27.35 10.60
C THR A 916 32.74 26.75 10.80
N MET A 917 33.22 25.89 9.89
CA MET A 917 34.57 25.32 9.97
C MET A 917 35.63 26.42 9.88
N LYS A 918 36.65 26.30 10.72
CA LYS A 918 37.82 27.16 10.75
C LYS A 918 38.95 26.54 9.94
N THR A 919 39.86 27.38 9.46
CA THR A 919 41.08 26.92 8.81
C THR A 919 41.88 26.01 9.77
N GLY A 920 42.14 24.77 9.35
CA GLY A 920 42.72 23.69 10.15
C GLY A 920 41.75 22.54 10.45
N ASP A 921 40.45 22.82 10.57
CA ASP A 921 39.42 21.81 10.87
C ASP A 921 39.33 20.79 9.71
N ALA A 922 39.11 19.52 10.04
CA ALA A 922 39.04 18.44 9.05
C ALA A 922 37.63 17.86 8.90
N ILE A 923 37.29 17.42 7.69
CA ILE A 923 36.05 16.70 7.38
C ILE A 923 36.35 15.43 6.58
N ASP A 924 35.57 14.37 6.80
CA ASP A 924 35.75 13.09 6.10
C ASP A 924 35.25 13.17 4.65
N PHE A 925 36.16 12.98 3.69
CA PHE A 925 35.84 12.74 2.28
C PHE A 925 35.77 11.23 2.00
N ARG A 926 34.77 10.79 1.22
CA ARG A 926 34.67 9.40 0.72
C ARG A 926 34.30 9.38 -0.77
N GLY A 927 35.07 8.67 -1.59
CA GLY A 927 34.88 8.61 -3.04
C GLY A 927 36.02 7.88 -3.74
N PRO A 928 36.01 7.82 -5.09
CA PRO A 928 35.03 8.45 -5.97
C PRO A 928 33.70 7.67 -6.06
N ASN A 929 32.58 8.38 -6.27
CA ASN A 929 31.25 7.80 -6.44
C ASN A 929 30.49 8.42 -7.61
N GLY A 930 29.60 7.66 -8.24
CA GLY A 930 28.77 8.11 -9.37
C GLY A 930 28.72 7.07 -10.50
N LEU A 931 27.63 7.06 -11.28
CA LEU A 931 27.39 6.07 -12.34
C LEU A 931 27.93 6.49 -13.71
N LEU A 932 28.30 7.75 -13.88
CA LEU A 932 28.79 8.33 -15.14
C LEU A 932 30.26 8.71 -15.00
N VAL A 933 31.07 8.39 -16.02
CA VAL A 933 32.46 8.84 -16.13
C VAL A 933 32.73 9.33 -17.54
N TYR A 934 33.16 10.58 -17.70
CA TYR A 934 33.66 11.10 -18.96
C TYR A 934 35.09 10.62 -19.25
N LYS A 935 35.35 10.27 -20.50
CA LYS A 935 36.61 9.70 -20.99
C LYS A 935 37.29 10.56 -22.06
N GLY A 936 36.80 11.78 -22.28
CA GLY A 936 37.29 12.71 -23.31
C GLY A 936 36.68 12.46 -24.70
N SER A 937 36.69 13.50 -25.55
CA SER A 937 36.28 13.46 -26.96
C SER A 937 34.89 12.85 -27.19
N GLY A 938 33.91 13.27 -26.40
CA GLY A 938 32.50 12.86 -26.48
C GLY A 938 32.19 11.51 -25.84
N LYS A 939 33.17 10.83 -25.24
CA LYS A 939 33.01 9.46 -24.71
C LYS A 939 32.56 9.46 -23.25
N PHE A 940 31.37 8.94 -22.99
CA PHE A 940 30.82 8.69 -21.66
C PHE A 940 30.78 7.21 -21.36
N ALA A 941 31.25 6.80 -20.18
CA ALA A 941 31.07 5.48 -19.63
C ALA A 941 29.95 5.55 -18.57
N ILE A 942 28.77 5.02 -18.88
CA ILE A 942 27.57 5.15 -18.05
C ILE A 942 27.13 3.75 -17.58
N LYS A 943 27.02 3.57 -16.27
CA LYS A 943 26.45 2.37 -15.66
C LYS A 943 24.93 2.53 -15.43
N LEU A 944 24.19 1.43 -15.52
CA LEU A 944 22.77 1.40 -15.15
C LEU A 944 22.56 1.48 -13.63
N ASP A 945 23.47 0.87 -12.88
CA ASP A 945 23.51 0.79 -11.42
C ASP A 945 24.97 0.55 -10.97
N LYS A 946 25.25 0.49 -9.66
CA LYS A 946 26.63 0.37 -9.14
C LYS A 946 27.33 -0.93 -9.56
N LYS A 947 26.59 -2.04 -9.71
CA LYS A 947 27.09 -3.40 -10.03
C LYS A 947 27.24 -3.62 -11.54
N SER A 948 26.40 -3.00 -12.36
CA SER A 948 26.48 -3.06 -13.82
C SER A 948 27.83 -2.60 -14.40
N GLU A 949 28.21 -3.18 -15.54
CA GLU A 949 29.29 -2.68 -16.38
C GLU A 949 28.93 -1.33 -17.02
N ALA A 950 29.94 -0.53 -17.36
CA ALA A 950 29.73 0.79 -17.94
C ALA A 950 29.58 0.69 -19.47
N LYS A 951 28.41 1.08 -19.98
CA LYS A 951 28.17 1.21 -21.42
C LYS A 951 28.88 2.46 -21.93
N ILE A 952 29.67 2.32 -22.99
CA ILE A 952 30.33 3.45 -23.65
C ILE A 952 29.35 4.08 -24.64
N LYS A 953 29.00 5.35 -24.43
CA LYS A 953 28.28 6.19 -25.38
C LYS A 953 29.23 7.26 -25.93
N VAL A 954 29.20 7.48 -27.24
CA VAL A 954 29.96 8.56 -27.89
C VAL A 954 28.95 9.57 -28.42
N VAL A 955 29.09 10.84 -28.04
CA VAL A 955 28.16 11.90 -28.43
C VAL A 955 28.90 13.12 -28.96
N LYS A 956 28.26 13.86 -29.85
CA LYS A 956 28.75 15.17 -30.36
C LYS A 956 28.08 16.33 -29.63
N HIS A 957 26.87 16.11 -29.12
CA HIS A 957 26.07 17.12 -28.46
C HIS A 957 25.71 16.68 -27.03
N LEU A 958 25.90 17.59 -26.09
CA LEU A 958 25.71 17.37 -24.66
C LEU A 958 24.80 18.47 -24.12
N GLY A 959 23.51 18.16 -24.01
CA GLY A 959 22.56 19.02 -23.31
C GLY A 959 22.74 18.85 -21.79
N MET A 960 22.57 19.94 -21.06
CA MET A 960 22.71 20.00 -19.61
C MET A 960 21.56 20.83 -19.05
N ILE A 961 20.83 20.29 -18.09
CA ILE A 961 19.80 21.00 -17.35
C ILE A 961 20.23 21.03 -15.89
N ALA A 962 20.50 22.23 -15.38
CA ALA A 962 20.98 22.45 -14.02
C ALA A 962 19.96 23.26 -13.20
N GLY A 963 19.80 22.92 -11.92
CA GLY A 963 19.06 23.72 -10.95
C GLY A 963 19.91 24.03 -9.72
N GLY A 964 20.15 25.31 -9.43
CA GLY A 964 20.96 25.75 -8.29
C GLY A 964 22.33 25.08 -8.20
N THR A 965 22.62 24.40 -7.08
CA THR A 965 23.90 23.68 -6.84
C THR A 965 24.17 22.52 -7.80
N GLY A 966 23.15 22.05 -8.53
CA GLY A 966 23.27 21.07 -9.61
C GLY A 966 24.08 21.53 -10.83
N ILE A 967 24.57 22.78 -10.82
CA ILE A 967 25.57 23.25 -11.79
C ILE A 967 26.94 22.56 -11.66
N THR A 968 27.31 22.10 -10.46
CA THR A 968 28.69 21.64 -10.20
C THR A 968 29.14 20.40 -11.01
N PRO A 969 28.31 19.36 -11.24
CA PRO A 969 28.66 18.27 -12.17
C PRO A 969 28.77 18.75 -13.63
N MET A 970 27.90 19.69 -14.02
CA MET A 970 27.89 20.24 -15.38
C MET A 970 29.16 21.05 -15.65
N LEU A 971 29.57 21.91 -14.71
CA LEU A 971 30.78 22.70 -14.84
C LEU A 971 32.05 21.84 -14.90
N GLN A 972 32.10 20.74 -14.13
CA GLN A 972 33.22 19.80 -14.18
C GLN A 972 33.41 19.22 -15.60
N LEU A 973 32.30 18.92 -16.30
CA LEU A 973 32.33 18.49 -17.70
C LEU A 973 32.69 19.64 -18.65
N ILE A 974 32.02 20.80 -18.53
CA ILE A 974 32.24 21.98 -19.38
C ILE A 974 33.72 22.35 -19.37
N ARG A 975 34.32 22.52 -18.17
CA ARG A 975 35.75 22.85 -17.98
C ARG A 975 36.68 21.85 -18.67
N HIS A 976 36.38 20.56 -18.59
CA HIS A 976 37.25 19.53 -19.17
C HIS A 976 37.12 19.48 -20.70
N ILE A 977 35.91 19.68 -21.21
CA ILE A 977 35.61 19.66 -22.65
C ILE A 977 36.16 20.89 -23.38
N THR A 978 35.95 22.10 -22.86
CA THR A 978 36.39 23.34 -23.55
C THR A 978 37.89 23.57 -23.47
N ARG A 979 38.56 22.98 -22.46
CA ARG A 979 40.01 23.12 -22.25
C ARG A 979 40.85 22.15 -23.07
N ASP A 980 40.28 21.04 -23.56
CA ASP A 980 40.94 20.15 -24.52
C ASP A 980 40.62 20.61 -25.96
N PRO A 981 41.57 21.22 -26.69
CA PRO A 981 41.31 21.68 -28.06
C PRO A 981 41.10 20.54 -29.06
N THR A 982 41.39 19.28 -28.68
CA THR A 982 41.11 18.09 -29.49
C THR A 982 39.70 17.55 -29.27
N ASP A 983 39.07 17.88 -28.14
CA ASP A 983 37.66 17.60 -27.89
C ASP A 983 36.78 18.53 -28.73
N LYS A 984 35.78 17.96 -29.39
CA LYS A 984 34.81 18.68 -30.26
C LYS A 984 33.37 18.54 -29.79
N THR A 985 33.18 18.03 -28.58
CA THR A 985 31.85 17.88 -27.96
C THR A 985 31.25 19.26 -27.69
N LYS A 986 30.01 19.49 -28.17
CA LYS A 986 29.29 20.74 -27.97
C LYS A 986 28.38 20.65 -26.76
N CYS A 987 28.56 21.56 -25.81
CA CYS A 987 27.80 21.63 -24.57
C CYS A 987 26.71 22.71 -24.66
N TYR A 988 25.52 22.43 -24.14
CA TYR A 988 24.37 23.32 -24.15
C TYR A 988 23.75 23.30 -22.75
N LEU A 989 23.87 24.40 -22.00
CA LEU A 989 23.39 24.49 -20.63
C LEU A 989 22.13 25.36 -20.56
N LEU A 990 21.05 24.76 -20.03
CA LEU A 990 19.87 25.46 -19.51
C LEU A 990 19.95 25.46 -17.98
N PHE A 991 20.21 26.62 -17.38
CA PHE A 991 20.45 26.75 -15.94
C PHE A 991 19.33 27.54 -15.24
N ALA A 992 18.57 26.85 -14.39
CA ALA A 992 17.47 27.40 -13.60
C ALA A 992 17.93 27.84 -12.20
N ASN A 993 17.54 29.04 -11.80
CA ASN A 993 17.77 29.61 -10.45
C ASN A 993 16.56 30.45 -10.02
N GLN A 994 16.46 30.82 -8.74
CA GLN A 994 15.32 31.63 -8.26
C GLN A 994 15.45 33.10 -8.71
N THR A 995 16.60 33.73 -8.44
CA THR A 995 16.92 35.12 -8.81
C THR A 995 18.24 35.22 -9.57
N GLU A 996 18.56 36.39 -10.13
CA GLU A 996 19.84 36.62 -10.82
C GLU A 996 21.04 36.51 -9.88
N GLN A 997 20.86 36.89 -8.61
CA GLN A 997 21.87 36.86 -7.56
C GLN A 997 22.20 35.43 -7.10
N ASP A 998 21.29 34.48 -7.34
CA ASP A 998 21.47 33.05 -7.02
C ASP A 998 22.30 32.28 -8.07
N ILE A 999 22.60 32.89 -9.23
CA ILE A 999 23.26 32.19 -10.35
C ILE A 999 24.72 31.89 -9.96
N LEU A 1000 24.93 30.68 -9.44
CA LEU A 1000 26.23 30.18 -9.03
C LEU A 1000 27.20 30.18 -10.22
N LEU A 1001 28.41 30.70 -9.99
CA LEU A 1001 29.52 30.68 -10.96
C LEU A 1001 29.20 31.41 -12.28
N LYS A 1002 28.25 32.35 -12.27
CA LYS A 1002 27.84 33.15 -13.44
C LYS A 1002 29.01 33.76 -14.23
N PRO A 1003 29.98 34.47 -13.63
CA PRO A 1003 31.05 35.11 -14.40
C PRO A 1003 31.92 34.09 -15.15
N GLU A 1004 32.10 32.91 -14.57
CA GLU A 1004 32.88 31.84 -15.19
C GLU A 1004 32.12 31.17 -16.34
N LEU A 1005 30.82 30.89 -16.16
CA LEU A 1005 29.97 30.36 -17.23
C LEU A 1005 29.90 31.35 -18.41
N GLU A 1006 29.78 32.64 -18.14
CA GLU A 1006 29.77 33.70 -19.17
C GLU A 1006 31.13 33.84 -19.87
N ASP A 1007 32.26 33.74 -19.15
CA ASP A 1007 33.60 33.75 -19.74
C ASP A 1007 33.83 32.53 -20.65
N VAL A 1008 33.48 31.32 -20.21
CA VAL A 1008 33.57 30.12 -21.04
C VAL A 1008 32.64 30.22 -22.26
N ALA A 1009 31.44 30.78 -22.11
CA ALA A 1009 30.51 30.97 -23.23
C ALA A 1009 30.99 32.04 -24.23
N ALA A 1010 31.74 33.04 -23.78
CA ALA A 1010 32.37 34.03 -24.66
C ALA A 1010 33.59 33.44 -25.40
N ASN A 1011 34.51 32.80 -24.65
CA ASN A 1011 35.78 32.28 -25.18
C ASN A 1011 35.63 31.01 -26.03
N HIS A 1012 34.58 30.21 -25.79
CA HIS A 1012 34.30 28.95 -26.49
C HIS A 1012 32.90 28.94 -27.14
N SER A 1013 32.45 30.08 -27.68
CA SER A 1013 31.07 30.26 -28.16
C SER A 1013 30.62 29.30 -29.29
N ASP A 1014 31.53 28.62 -29.98
CA ASP A 1014 31.24 27.59 -31.00
C ASP A 1014 30.99 26.20 -30.41
N GLN A 1015 31.47 25.99 -29.17
CA GLN A 1015 31.47 24.72 -28.44
C GLN A 1015 30.59 24.74 -27.17
N PHE A 1016 30.38 25.89 -26.52
CA PHE A 1016 29.49 26.04 -25.37
C PHE A 1016 28.36 27.05 -25.63
N LYS A 1017 27.12 26.63 -25.37
CA LYS A 1017 25.91 27.46 -25.38
C LYS A 1017 25.33 27.53 -23.98
N LEU A 1018 24.93 28.74 -23.58
CA LEU A 1018 24.50 29.06 -22.23
C LEU A 1018 23.16 29.80 -22.27
N TRP A 1019 22.18 29.28 -21.54
CA TRP A 1019 20.87 29.89 -21.36
C TRP A 1019 20.43 29.77 -19.90
N TYR A 1020 19.70 30.77 -19.44
CA TYR A 1020 19.21 30.84 -18.06
C TYR A 1020 17.68 30.87 -18.03
N THR A 1021 17.11 30.40 -16.94
CA THR A 1021 15.73 30.73 -16.55
C THR A 1021 15.67 31.13 -15.09
N LEU A 1022 14.84 32.11 -14.76
CA LEU A 1022 14.68 32.63 -13.40
C LEU A 1022 13.22 32.59 -12.96
N ASP A 1023 12.95 32.10 -11.76
CA ASP A 1023 11.59 32.15 -11.17
C ASP A 1023 11.13 33.60 -10.95
N LYS A 1024 12.06 34.46 -10.55
CA LYS A 1024 11.86 35.89 -10.24
C LYS A 1024 12.90 36.73 -11.00
N PRO A 1025 12.72 36.98 -12.31
CA PRO A 1025 13.67 37.77 -13.09
C PRO A 1025 13.63 39.27 -12.72
N PRO A 1026 14.78 39.97 -12.77
CA PRO A 1026 14.82 41.42 -12.63
C PRO A 1026 14.27 42.14 -13.88
N GLN A 1027 13.93 43.42 -13.73
CA GLN A 1027 13.47 44.24 -14.86
C GLN A 1027 14.55 44.35 -15.94
N GLY A 1028 14.20 44.00 -17.19
CA GLY A 1028 15.15 43.97 -18.31
C GLY A 1028 15.92 42.65 -18.48
N TRP A 1029 15.53 41.59 -17.77
CA TRP A 1029 16.08 40.24 -17.96
C TRP A 1029 15.90 39.76 -19.41
N LYS A 1030 17.00 39.23 -19.99
CA LYS A 1030 17.12 38.90 -21.43
C LYS A 1030 16.97 37.41 -21.76
N TYR A 1031 16.74 36.56 -20.76
CA TYR A 1031 16.60 35.10 -20.91
C TYR A 1031 15.20 34.65 -20.48
N SER A 1032 15.00 33.35 -20.27
CA SER A 1032 13.71 32.78 -19.89
C SER A 1032 13.29 33.14 -18.46
N SER A 1033 11.99 32.99 -18.19
CA SER A 1033 11.35 33.21 -16.89
C SER A 1033 10.51 31.99 -16.50
N GLY A 1034 10.46 31.68 -15.21
CA GLY A 1034 9.76 30.53 -14.63
C GLY A 1034 10.54 29.22 -14.74
N PHE A 1035 9.88 28.13 -14.36
CA PHE A 1035 10.43 26.78 -14.39
C PHE A 1035 10.77 26.31 -15.82
N VAL A 1036 11.62 25.28 -15.92
CA VAL A 1036 11.99 24.66 -17.20
C VAL A 1036 10.75 24.09 -17.91
N THR A 1037 10.59 24.38 -19.20
CA THR A 1037 9.51 23.86 -20.03
C THR A 1037 10.04 23.15 -21.28
N ALA A 1038 9.18 22.38 -21.94
CA ALA A 1038 9.47 21.76 -23.23
C ALA A 1038 9.94 22.80 -24.28
N ASP A 1039 9.34 23.99 -24.34
CA ASP A 1039 9.79 25.03 -25.28
C ASP A 1039 11.21 25.53 -24.97
N MET A 1040 11.57 25.69 -23.70
CA MET A 1040 12.95 26.06 -23.32
C MET A 1040 13.94 24.96 -23.72
N ILE A 1041 13.60 23.70 -23.49
CA ILE A 1041 14.43 22.55 -23.89
C ILE A 1041 14.58 22.50 -25.42
N LYS A 1042 13.47 22.60 -26.16
CA LYS A 1042 13.44 22.59 -27.63
C LYS A 1042 14.25 23.72 -28.27
N ASN A 1043 14.24 24.90 -27.66
CA ASN A 1043 14.89 26.09 -28.22
C ASN A 1043 16.37 26.24 -27.81
N HIS A 1044 16.79 25.64 -26.68
CA HIS A 1044 18.12 25.89 -26.10
C HIS A 1044 18.99 24.64 -25.90
N LEU A 1045 18.44 23.43 -26.00
CA LEU A 1045 19.19 22.17 -25.98
C LEU A 1045 19.28 21.54 -27.39
N PRO A 1046 20.26 20.64 -27.65
CA PRO A 1046 20.40 19.98 -28.94
C PRO A 1046 19.24 19.01 -29.18
N PRO A 1047 18.68 18.93 -30.41
CA PRO A 1047 17.52 18.08 -30.70
C PRO A 1047 17.80 16.59 -30.42
N PRO A 1048 16.74 15.78 -30.23
CA PRO A 1048 16.87 14.34 -30.02
C PRO A 1048 17.59 13.68 -31.20
N SER A 1049 18.72 13.02 -30.92
CA SER A 1049 19.51 12.28 -31.91
C SER A 1049 20.38 11.23 -31.23
N GLY A 1050 20.88 10.25 -31.99
CA GLY A 1050 21.84 9.26 -31.47
C GLY A 1050 23.17 9.87 -31.01
N ASP A 1051 23.54 11.02 -31.56
CA ASP A 1051 24.75 11.80 -31.20
C ASP A 1051 24.50 12.75 -29.99
N THR A 1052 23.33 12.68 -29.34
CA THR A 1052 22.93 13.55 -28.23
C THR A 1052 22.87 12.79 -26.90
N LEU A 1053 23.33 13.45 -25.82
CA LEU A 1053 23.09 13.05 -24.43
C LEU A 1053 22.60 14.28 -23.64
N ILE A 1054 21.56 14.10 -22.83
CA ILE A 1054 21.03 15.12 -21.92
C ILE A 1054 21.38 14.71 -20.48
N LEU A 1055 22.09 15.60 -19.77
CA LEU A 1055 22.42 15.44 -18.37
C LEU A 1055 21.55 16.37 -17.52
N MET A 1056 21.10 15.89 -16.36
CA MET A 1056 20.20 16.61 -15.47
C MET A 1056 20.73 16.56 -14.02
N CYS A 1057 20.75 17.72 -13.35
CA CYS A 1057 21.03 17.78 -11.91
C CYS A 1057 20.35 19.01 -11.30
N GLY A 1058 19.48 18.80 -10.31
CA GLY A 1058 18.68 19.83 -9.67
C GLY A 1058 17.73 19.21 -8.63
N PRO A 1059 16.87 20.01 -7.99
CA PRO A 1059 15.90 19.51 -7.01
C PRO A 1059 15.02 18.40 -7.60
N PRO A 1060 14.65 17.35 -6.84
CA PRO A 1060 13.83 16.24 -7.36
C PRO A 1060 12.54 16.68 -8.09
N PRO A 1061 11.77 17.68 -7.61
CA PRO A 1061 10.59 18.17 -8.32
C PRO A 1061 10.90 18.76 -9.71
N MET A 1062 12.03 19.45 -9.84
CA MET A 1062 12.48 19.99 -11.14
C MET A 1062 12.78 18.86 -12.13
N ILE A 1063 13.37 17.75 -11.66
CA ILE A 1063 13.69 16.62 -12.54
C ILE A 1063 12.42 15.84 -12.92
N GLN A 1064 11.57 15.54 -11.93
CA GLN A 1064 10.38 14.69 -12.10
C GLN A 1064 9.23 15.38 -12.85
N PHE A 1065 8.94 16.67 -12.57
CA PHE A 1065 7.77 17.34 -13.12
C PHE A 1065 8.08 18.25 -14.31
N ALA A 1066 9.28 18.85 -14.35
CA ALA A 1066 9.65 19.78 -15.43
C ALA A 1066 10.54 19.13 -16.50
N CYS A 1067 11.61 18.43 -16.11
CA CYS A 1067 12.63 17.96 -17.05
C CYS A 1067 12.25 16.65 -17.76
N GLN A 1068 11.97 15.57 -17.01
CA GLN A 1068 11.70 14.25 -17.60
C GLN A 1068 10.46 14.24 -18.53
N PRO A 1069 9.28 14.77 -18.13
CA PRO A 1069 8.10 14.76 -19.01
C PRO A 1069 8.31 15.61 -20.27
N SER A 1070 9.02 16.74 -20.15
CA SER A 1070 9.35 17.60 -21.30
C SER A 1070 10.32 16.93 -22.28
N LEU A 1071 11.28 16.13 -21.79
CA LEU A 1071 12.21 15.37 -22.64
C LEU A 1071 11.50 14.20 -23.34
N GLU A 1072 10.59 13.51 -22.65
CA GLU A 1072 9.77 12.45 -23.26
C GLU A 1072 8.83 13.03 -24.33
N LEU A 1073 8.15 14.15 -24.04
CA LEU A 1073 7.27 14.86 -24.99
C LEU A 1073 8.01 15.32 -26.26
N LEU A 1074 9.29 15.67 -26.15
CA LEU A 1074 10.14 16.08 -27.27
C LEU A 1074 10.84 14.92 -27.98
N GLY A 1075 10.61 13.67 -27.57
CA GLY A 1075 11.15 12.48 -28.24
C GLY A 1075 12.61 12.16 -27.91
N TYR A 1076 13.14 12.60 -26.77
CA TYR A 1076 14.47 12.16 -26.31
C TYR A 1076 14.39 10.73 -25.75
N ALA A 1077 15.11 9.80 -26.37
CA ALA A 1077 15.19 8.41 -25.90
C ALA A 1077 15.79 8.33 -24.47
N LYS A 1078 15.33 7.38 -23.65
CA LYS A 1078 15.71 7.32 -22.21
C LYS A 1078 17.20 7.07 -22.01
N GLU A 1079 17.82 6.28 -22.87
CA GLU A 1079 19.29 6.05 -22.97
C GLU A 1079 20.08 7.28 -23.49
N SER A 1080 19.38 8.33 -23.88
CA SER A 1080 19.92 9.67 -24.18
C SER A 1080 19.66 10.67 -23.06
N THR A 1081 19.21 10.22 -21.89
CA THR A 1081 19.06 11.04 -20.68
C THR A 1081 19.79 10.42 -19.48
N PHE A 1082 20.31 11.26 -18.58
CA PHE A 1082 20.92 10.82 -17.32
C PHE A 1082 20.69 11.87 -16.23
N ALA A 1083 20.24 11.44 -15.05
CA ALA A 1083 20.16 12.27 -13.86
C ALA A 1083 21.28 11.88 -12.89
N TYR A 1084 21.93 12.88 -12.29
CA TYR A 1084 23.06 12.74 -11.36
C TYR A 1084 22.69 12.24 -9.97
#